data_AF-M9LMW8-F1
#
_entry.id   AF-M9LMW8-F1
#
_cell.length_a   1.000
_cell.length_b   1.000
_cell.length_c   1.000
_cell.angle_alpha   90.00
_cell.angle_beta   90.00
_cell.angle_gamma   90.00
#
_symmetry.space_group_name_H-M   'P 1'
#
loop_
_entity.id
_entity.type
_entity.pdbx_description
1 polymer ?
#
loop_
_entity_poly.entity_id
_entity_poly.type
_entity_poly.pdbx_seq_one_letter_code
_entity_poly.pdbx_strand_id
1 'polypeptide(L)'
;MRKKRIMWLLNHDTLSKFELPLIRDLGYEIFTPKIAIKEVFQSSGSVTYNYDKTLSIPIEDLNQLNEYDFFTHTNNMPLNIKKIINTHFATAITYTDTTFAILRKLIYNFDGDIFFRAFGLGPLPFQNYTQLIDYYFEESEKYKLKQISNRFWFSQCYANISEIEHEFYKERTVFMPLGLPSEFYNIKDEWYGSEEKILFFCTRIKHAPASEQVYREFKKDFKGFDYIVAGNQPVPVDDDKVVGFLEREELNELFKKCKAMYYHSTDPRHLHYHPLEAMIAGMPVIYMDGGLLSILGKGKRQSGCCKDIKEARIKIQRVFSGDTQLIEDIKQDQQGILYNFSYEYNKLMWENNFIPIIEDSNKWLDKSYIRSKSIAIFNSESHSGKHYLDYSKMVDIINESIKQVNPLNRVIFNNQYDEMNREQYPLQCSTENIDLREYTLKTISSLETSGSLELMFVHEPIWHSQYVIPVDHAQNFVDADYWLFLDDSIDSPIAPIKPYGFFVETLADRFYGALSDKRIYNLKNASFILTSSKTTKIDLVKYLGIDEKLIFVIPFLFSTPKKSERLSLNEDYSLIEADLNKRTELEVLIKNISDYYSLYQDNQKIKVCLSNFSEKRDQEYVDNIMKGIMKTDYLKNNITLHVDVGVNEYNALYAHALRIIIPHHIRGVFFKFAKAMQFSKKMIVNNYPFYKDFEEIFGNNVQYVKFLKQGHALMKLLSDFSQVETAKNDIHDIKSTDITEISELWRKIL
;
A
#
# COMPACT_ATOMS: atom_id res chain seq x y z
N MET A 1 -10.47 -18.46 0.61
CA MET A 1 -9.35 -19.27 0.11
C MET A 1 -8.65 -18.63 -1.08
N ARG A 2 -7.54 -17.94 -0.82
CA ARG A 2 -6.53 -17.67 -1.86
C ARG A 2 -6.05 -19.03 -2.40
N LYS A 3 -6.01 -19.22 -3.73
CA LYS A 3 -5.56 -20.50 -4.31
C LYS A 3 -4.07 -20.74 -3.99
N LYS A 4 -3.62 -21.99 -4.04
CA LYS A 4 -2.21 -22.40 -3.86
C LYS A 4 -1.31 -21.74 -4.93
N ARG A 5 -0.81 -20.53 -4.67
CA ARG A 5 0.05 -19.75 -5.59
C ARG A 5 1.26 -19.17 -4.87
N ILE A 6 2.41 -19.21 -5.53
CA ILE A 6 3.68 -18.70 -5.01
C ILE A 6 4.27 -17.66 -5.97
N MET A 7 4.72 -16.53 -5.42
CA MET A 7 5.61 -15.62 -6.14
C MET A 7 7.04 -16.10 -5.96
N TRP A 8 7.68 -16.57 -7.03
CA TRP A 8 9.10 -16.96 -7.01
C TRP A 8 9.92 -15.85 -7.67
N LEU A 9 10.56 -15.01 -6.84
CA LEU A 9 11.16 -13.73 -7.23
C LEU A 9 12.70 -13.81 -7.31
N LEU A 10 13.23 -14.93 -7.85
CA LEU A 10 14.66 -15.20 -7.87
C LEU A 10 15.31 -14.97 -9.24
N ASN A 11 14.59 -15.29 -10.32
CA ASN A 11 15.08 -15.23 -11.71
C ASN A 11 16.46 -15.88 -11.94
N HIS A 12 16.84 -16.91 -11.15
CA HIS A 12 18.13 -17.61 -11.29
C HIS A 12 17.97 -18.87 -12.16
N ASP A 13 18.81 -19.04 -13.20
CA ASP A 13 18.67 -20.11 -14.21
C ASP A 13 18.68 -21.52 -13.61
N THR A 14 19.77 -21.93 -12.96
CA THR A 14 19.90 -23.28 -12.40
C THR A 14 18.82 -23.61 -11.36
N LEU A 15 18.51 -22.65 -10.47
CA LEU A 15 17.46 -22.82 -9.47
C LEU A 15 16.08 -22.94 -10.12
N SER A 16 15.79 -22.16 -11.16
CA SER A 16 14.50 -22.19 -11.85
C SER A 16 14.23 -23.55 -12.50
N LYS A 17 15.27 -24.19 -13.04
CA LYS A 17 15.20 -25.53 -13.66
C LYS A 17 14.92 -26.65 -12.65
N PHE A 18 15.15 -26.42 -11.36
CA PHE A 18 14.90 -27.40 -10.30
C PHE A 18 13.68 -27.04 -9.43
N GLU A 19 13.66 -25.84 -8.84
CA GLU A 19 12.65 -25.42 -7.87
C GLU A 19 11.27 -25.22 -8.52
N LEU A 20 11.17 -24.68 -9.75
CA LEU A 20 9.87 -24.43 -10.36
C LEU A 20 9.13 -25.75 -10.70
N PRO A 21 9.77 -26.78 -11.29
CA PRO A 21 9.14 -28.10 -11.41
C PRO A 21 8.75 -28.69 -10.06
N LEU A 22 9.61 -28.60 -9.05
CA LEU A 22 9.33 -29.11 -7.71
C LEU A 22 8.08 -28.44 -7.09
N ILE A 23 8.01 -27.11 -7.11
CA ILE A 23 6.88 -26.34 -6.58
C ILE A 23 5.57 -26.71 -7.31
N ARG A 24 5.63 -26.88 -8.62
CA ARG A 24 4.47 -27.30 -9.42
C ARG A 24 4.01 -28.70 -9.02
N ASP A 25 4.93 -29.64 -8.83
CA ASP A 25 4.62 -31.01 -8.45
C ASP A 25 4.12 -31.11 -6.99
N LEU A 26 4.40 -30.10 -6.17
CA LEU A 26 3.76 -29.88 -4.85
C LEU A 26 2.35 -29.28 -4.94
N GLY A 27 1.86 -28.99 -6.15
CA GLY A 27 0.49 -28.55 -6.41
C GLY A 27 0.26 -27.03 -6.38
N TYR A 28 1.32 -26.22 -6.56
CA TYR A 28 1.22 -24.76 -6.57
C TYR A 28 1.34 -24.18 -7.98
N GLU A 29 0.53 -23.15 -8.26
CA GLU A 29 0.74 -22.27 -9.42
C GLU A 29 1.87 -21.28 -9.10
N ILE A 30 2.64 -20.86 -10.11
CA ILE A 30 3.88 -20.10 -9.87
C ILE A 30 3.92 -18.87 -10.76
N PHE A 31 4.19 -17.73 -10.14
CA PHE A 31 4.54 -16.50 -10.84
C PHE A 31 6.04 -16.26 -10.75
N THR A 32 6.65 -15.86 -11.87
CA THR A 32 8.04 -15.41 -11.95
C THR A 32 8.10 -14.03 -12.62
N PRO A 33 8.92 -13.08 -12.12
CA PRO A 33 9.10 -11.77 -12.74
C PRO A 33 9.58 -11.85 -14.19
N LYS A 34 9.06 -10.96 -15.05
CA LYS A 34 9.46 -10.88 -16.46
C LYS A 34 10.49 -9.80 -16.75
N ILE A 35 10.64 -8.85 -15.82
CA ILE A 35 11.66 -7.82 -15.86
C ILE A 35 12.75 -8.20 -14.86
N ALA A 36 14.00 -8.19 -15.32
CA ALA A 36 15.18 -8.39 -14.49
C ALA A 36 16.29 -7.41 -14.93
N ILE A 37 17.08 -6.95 -13.97
CA ILE A 37 18.20 -6.04 -14.22
C ILE A 37 19.40 -6.77 -14.83
N LYS A 38 20.30 -6.03 -15.46
CA LYS A 38 21.47 -6.58 -16.17
C LYS A 38 22.35 -7.44 -15.28
N GLU A 39 22.51 -7.05 -14.02
CA GLU A 39 23.32 -7.72 -13.01
C GLU A 39 22.80 -9.14 -12.72
N VAL A 40 21.47 -9.32 -12.76
CA VAL A 40 20.82 -10.63 -12.61
C VAL A 40 21.23 -11.53 -13.77
N PHE A 41 21.10 -11.07 -15.02
CA PHE A 41 21.54 -11.84 -16.20
C PHE A 41 23.05 -12.14 -16.18
N GLN A 42 23.87 -11.20 -15.73
CA GLN A 42 25.32 -11.39 -15.56
C GLN A 42 25.69 -12.40 -14.47
N SER A 43 24.75 -12.68 -13.55
CA SER A 43 24.92 -13.58 -12.41
C SER A 43 24.13 -14.89 -12.57
N SER A 44 23.97 -15.35 -13.82
CA SER A 44 23.22 -16.57 -14.20
C SER A 44 21.69 -16.45 -14.12
N GLY A 45 21.16 -15.26 -14.39
CA GLY A 45 19.74 -15.00 -14.40
C GLY A 45 19.01 -15.44 -15.67
N SER A 46 17.72 -15.78 -15.56
CA SER A 46 16.85 -16.12 -16.68
C SER A 46 15.42 -15.59 -16.49
N VAL A 47 14.67 -15.48 -17.58
CA VAL A 47 13.25 -15.12 -17.60
C VAL A 47 12.48 -16.20 -18.33
N THR A 48 11.31 -16.59 -17.81
CA THR A 48 10.43 -17.57 -18.47
C THR A 48 8.97 -17.18 -18.33
N TYR A 49 8.20 -17.40 -19.40
CA TYR A 49 6.74 -17.26 -19.44
C TYR A 49 6.02 -18.61 -19.33
N ASN A 50 6.76 -19.73 -19.20
CA ASN A 50 6.20 -21.08 -19.27
C ASN A 50 5.17 -21.38 -18.18
N TYR A 51 5.24 -20.67 -17.05
CA TYR A 51 4.37 -20.86 -15.89
C TYR A 51 3.14 -19.93 -15.90
N ASP A 52 3.12 -18.88 -16.73
CA ASP A 52 2.01 -17.92 -16.78
C ASP A 52 0.70 -18.59 -17.19
N LYS A 53 0.76 -19.53 -18.14
CA LYS A 53 -0.39 -20.35 -18.57
C LYS A 53 -0.96 -21.25 -17.47
N THR A 54 -0.22 -21.45 -16.39
CA THR A 54 -0.66 -22.25 -15.23
C THR A 54 -1.34 -21.39 -14.17
N LEU A 55 -1.19 -20.06 -14.24
CA LEU A 55 -1.81 -19.14 -13.30
C LEU A 55 -3.28 -18.95 -13.62
N SER A 56 -4.12 -19.18 -12.63
CA SER A 56 -5.56 -18.88 -12.70
C SER A 56 -5.89 -17.46 -12.23
N ILE A 57 -4.96 -16.52 -12.41
CA ILE A 57 -5.08 -15.08 -12.14
C ILE A 57 -5.77 -14.42 -13.36
N PRO A 58 -6.66 -13.43 -13.18
CA PRO A 58 -7.21 -12.66 -14.29
C PRO A 58 -6.11 -12.10 -15.21
N ILE A 59 -6.32 -12.15 -16.52
CA ILE A 59 -5.27 -11.79 -17.49
C ILE A 59 -4.84 -10.33 -17.36
N GLU A 60 -5.77 -9.44 -16.99
CA GLU A 60 -5.50 -8.01 -16.77
C GLU A 60 -4.58 -7.77 -15.56
N ASP A 61 -4.74 -8.57 -14.51
CA ASP A 61 -3.88 -8.52 -13.32
C ASP A 61 -2.51 -9.14 -13.62
N LEU A 62 -2.49 -10.26 -14.36
CA LEU A 62 -1.25 -10.93 -14.75
C LEU A 62 -0.39 -10.06 -15.68
N ASN A 63 -1.01 -9.35 -16.64
CA ASN A 63 -0.30 -8.43 -17.53
C ASN A 63 0.36 -7.29 -16.73
N GLN A 64 -0.36 -6.70 -15.77
CA GLN A 64 0.21 -5.67 -14.88
C GLN A 64 1.38 -6.20 -14.04
N LEU A 65 1.31 -7.43 -13.55
CA LEU A 65 2.44 -8.05 -12.83
C LEU A 65 3.63 -8.34 -13.74
N ASN A 66 3.39 -8.79 -14.96
CA ASN A 66 4.43 -9.07 -15.95
C ASN A 66 5.17 -7.79 -16.38
N GLU A 67 4.47 -6.65 -16.41
CA GLU A 67 5.05 -5.33 -16.71
C GLU A 67 5.70 -4.66 -15.49
N TYR A 68 5.55 -5.21 -14.29
CA TYR A 68 6.09 -4.60 -13.08
C TYR A 68 7.55 -5.03 -12.81
N ASP A 69 8.39 -4.03 -12.54
CA ASP A 69 9.79 -4.23 -12.19
C ASP A 69 10.00 -4.33 -10.67
N PHE A 70 10.22 -5.55 -10.20
CA PHE A 70 10.51 -5.86 -8.80
C PHE A 70 11.91 -5.44 -8.35
N PHE A 71 12.85 -5.18 -9.26
CA PHE A 71 14.26 -4.94 -8.98
C PHE A 71 14.61 -3.45 -8.82
N THR A 72 13.68 -2.53 -9.11
CA THR A 72 13.87 -1.08 -8.89
C THR A 72 14.00 -0.70 -7.42
N HIS A 73 14.81 0.31 -7.11
CA HIS A 73 15.14 0.75 -5.74
C HIS A 73 14.03 1.51 -4.97
N THR A 74 12.77 1.45 -5.39
CA THR A 74 11.67 2.08 -4.64
C THR A 74 11.05 1.10 -3.64
N ASN A 75 11.07 1.41 -2.35
CA ASN A 75 10.46 0.56 -1.32
C ASN A 75 8.93 0.51 -1.44
N ASN A 76 8.29 1.56 -1.96
CA ASN A 76 6.85 1.62 -2.17
C ASN A 76 6.45 0.96 -3.48
N MET A 77 5.48 0.05 -3.38
CA MET A 77 4.85 -0.59 -4.54
C MET A 77 3.58 0.20 -4.92
N PRO A 78 3.32 0.45 -6.21
CA PRO A 78 2.07 1.06 -6.64
C PRO A 78 0.84 0.33 -6.07
N LEU A 79 -0.19 1.08 -5.69
CA LEU A 79 -1.37 0.52 -4.98
C LEU A 79 -2.05 -0.61 -5.77
N ASN A 80 -2.10 -0.52 -7.10
CA ASN A 80 -2.63 -1.57 -7.97
C ASN A 80 -1.81 -2.86 -7.87
N ILE A 81 -0.48 -2.80 -7.95
CA ILE A 81 0.38 -3.98 -7.81
C ILE A 81 0.29 -4.55 -6.40
N LYS A 82 0.31 -3.70 -5.38
CA LYS A 82 0.10 -4.10 -3.98
C LYS A 82 -1.22 -4.87 -3.80
N LYS A 83 -2.30 -4.37 -4.39
CA LYS A 83 -3.61 -5.03 -4.38
C LYS A 83 -3.54 -6.39 -5.08
N ILE A 84 -2.94 -6.47 -6.26
CA ILE A 84 -2.84 -7.72 -7.03
C ILE A 84 -2.06 -8.77 -6.23
N ILE A 85 -0.86 -8.44 -5.71
CA ILE A 85 -0.04 -9.43 -5.01
C ILE A 85 -0.73 -9.95 -3.74
N ASN A 86 -1.40 -9.06 -2.99
CA ASN A 86 -2.11 -9.43 -1.77
C ASN A 86 -3.48 -10.04 -2.05
N THR A 87 -4.03 -9.92 -3.26
CA THR A 87 -5.27 -10.64 -3.63
C THR A 87 -4.97 -12.08 -4.01
N HIS A 88 -3.90 -12.30 -4.79
CA HIS A 88 -3.69 -13.57 -5.48
C HIS A 88 -2.66 -14.50 -4.83
N PHE A 89 -1.76 -13.97 -3.98
CA PHE A 89 -0.66 -14.74 -3.39
C PHE A 89 -0.71 -14.72 -1.86
N ALA A 90 -0.27 -15.83 -1.28
CA ALA A 90 -0.08 -16.01 0.16
C ALA A 90 1.39 -16.17 0.54
N THR A 91 2.25 -16.50 -0.44
CA THR A 91 3.66 -16.80 -0.23
C THR A 91 4.51 -16.15 -1.31
N ALA A 92 5.64 -15.58 -0.87
CA ALA A 92 6.70 -15.07 -1.73
C ALA A 92 8.03 -15.74 -1.34
N ILE A 93 8.79 -16.17 -2.34
CA ILE A 93 10.16 -16.65 -2.20
C ILE A 93 11.06 -15.60 -2.85
N THR A 94 12.03 -15.09 -2.10
CA THR A 94 12.99 -14.07 -2.56
C THR A 94 14.40 -14.47 -2.14
N TYR A 95 15.41 -13.75 -2.61
CA TYR A 95 16.82 -13.96 -2.28
C TYR A 95 17.55 -12.62 -2.17
N THR A 96 18.88 -12.66 -2.01
CA THR A 96 19.73 -11.46 -2.08
C THR A 96 19.91 -11.01 -3.52
N ASP A 97 19.11 -10.03 -3.95
CA ASP A 97 19.45 -9.16 -5.07
C ASP A 97 20.51 -8.11 -4.64
N THR A 98 21.01 -7.31 -5.58
CA THR A 98 22.14 -6.39 -5.41
C THR A 98 22.04 -5.47 -4.18
N THR A 99 20.82 -5.11 -3.74
CA THR A 99 20.57 -4.24 -2.58
C THR A 99 19.39 -4.66 -1.71
N PHE A 100 18.97 -5.94 -1.79
CA PHE A 100 17.76 -6.44 -1.13
C PHE A 100 16.47 -5.68 -1.53
N ALA A 101 16.41 -5.12 -2.74
CA ALA A 101 15.29 -4.33 -3.23
C ALA A 101 13.98 -5.12 -3.18
N ILE A 102 14.01 -6.41 -3.55
CA ILE A 102 12.82 -7.25 -3.54
C ILE A 102 12.36 -7.51 -2.10
N LEU A 103 13.29 -7.88 -1.21
CA LEU A 103 12.97 -8.14 0.19
C LEU A 103 12.36 -6.90 0.86
N ARG A 104 12.93 -5.71 0.63
CA ARG A 104 12.38 -4.44 1.14
C ARG A 104 10.96 -4.20 0.65
N LYS A 105 10.69 -4.33 -0.65
CA LYS A 105 9.33 -4.19 -1.20
C LYS A 105 8.35 -5.16 -0.54
N LEU A 106 8.74 -6.42 -0.32
CA LEU A 106 7.88 -7.41 0.33
C LEU A 106 7.61 -7.06 1.81
N ILE A 107 8.63 -6.58 2.54
CA ILE A 107 8.49 -6.19 3.95
C ILE A 107 7.39 -5.12 4.12
N TYR A 108 7.36 -4.12 3.23
CA TYR A 108 6.42 -3.00 3.32
C TYR A 108 5.06 -3.25 2.66
N ASN A 109 5.01 -4.07 1.59
CA ASN A 109 3.83 -4.13 0.72
C ASN A 109 3.16 -5.49 0.66
N PHE A 110 3.82 -6.58 1.06
CA PHE A 110 3.25 -7.92 0.99
C PHE A 110 2.80 -8.41 2.36
N ASP A 111 1.61 -8.98 2.41
CA ASP A 111 0.93 -9.40 3.64
C ASP A 111 1.16 -10.88 3.98
N GLY A 112 1.56 -11.68 3.00
CA GLY A 112 1.80 -13.12 3.16
C GLY A 112 3.18 -13.47 3.73
N ASP A 113 3.48 -14.76 3.69
CA ASP A 113 4.77 -15.31 4.12
C ASP A 113 5.89 -14.98 3.14
N ILE A 114 7.02 -14.54 3.68
CA ILE A 114 8.23 -14.22 2.94
C ILE A 114 9.30 -15.24 3.31
N PHE A 115 9.70 -16.06 2.33
CA PHE A 115 10.81 -16.99 2.44
C PHE A 115 12.03 -16.38 1.77
N PHE A 116 12.98 -15.94 2.58
CA PHE A 116 14.26 -15.40 2.12
C PHE A 116 15.28 -16.53 1.97
N ARG A 117 15.61 -16.89 0.73
CA ARG A 117 16.53 -17.98 0.37
C ARG A 117 17.98 -17.57 0.66
N ALA A 118 18.66 -18.36 1.49
CA ALA A 118 20.08 -18.25 1.81
C ALA A 118 20.87 -19.38 1.14
N PHE A 119 21.82 -19.02 0.27
CA PHE A 119 22.54 -19.94 -0.64
C PHE A 119 24.02 -20.16 -0.28
N GLY A 120 24.44 -19.78 0.92
CA GLY A 120 25.81 -19.95 1.40
C GLY A 120 26.23 -18.80 2.31
N LEU A 121 27.48 -18.33 2.20
CA LEU A 121 27.93 -17.12 2.89
C LEU A 121 27.77 -15.89 1.99
N GLY A 122 27.53 -14.74 2.62
CA GLY A 122 27.51 -13.45 1.94
C GLY A 122 28.87 -13.11 1.31
N PRO A 123 28.91 -12.13 0.39
CA PRO A 123 30.17 -11.66 -0.17
C PRO A 123 31.09 -11.14 0.95
N LEU A 124 32.40 -11.33 0.82
CA LEU A 124 33.36 -10.68 1.72
C LEU A 124 33.15 -9.16 1.72
N PRO A 125 33.23 -8.47 2.88
CA PRO A 125 33.80 -8.95 4.15
C PRO A 125 32.78 -9.57 5.14
N PHE A 126 31.53 -9.82 4.73
CA PHE A 126 30.49 -10.27 5.64
C PHE A 126 30.65 -11.75 6.00
N GLN A 127 30.49 -12.08 7.29
CA GLN A 127 30.66 -13.44 7.79
C GLN A 127 29.35 -14.24 7.80
N ASN A 128 28.20 -13.57 7.73
CA ASN A 128 26.87 -14.18 7.79
C ASN A 128 25.82 -13.22 7.18
N TYR A 129 24.58 -13.69 7.02
CA TYR A 129 23.49 -12.87 6.49
C TYR A 129 23.03 -11.78 7.47
N THR A 130 23.19 -11.99 8.77
CA THR A 130 22.91 -10.98 9.79
C THR A 130 23.73 -9.72 9.50
N GLN A 131 25.05 -9.83 9.37
CA GLN A 131 25.94 -8.71 9.08
C GLN A 131 25.65 -8.08 7.72
N LEU A 132 25.35 -8.92 6.72
CA LEU A 132 25.02 -8.45 5.37
C LEU A 132 23.73 -7.62 5.38
N ILE A 133 22.66 -8.12 6.00
CA ILE A 133 21.40 -7.39 6.14
C ILE A 133 21.60 -6.14 7.01
N ASP A 134 22.35 -6.23 8.10
CA ASP A 134 22.63 -5.09 8.98
C ASP A 134 23.38 -3.95 8.29
N TYR A 135 24.20 -4.28 7.29
CA TYR A 135 24.93 -3.32 6.48
C TYR A 135 24.02 -2.62 5.47
N TYR A 136 23.15 -3.37 4.80
CA TYR A 136 22.27 -2.79 3.79
C TYR A 136 21.05 -2.11 4.39
N PHE A 137 20.48 -2.65 5.47
CA PHE A 137 19.22 -2.18 6.04
C PHE A 137 19.41 -1.01 6.97
N GLU A 138 18.52 -0.04 6.86
CA GLU A 138 18.37 1.04 7.84
C GLU A 138 17.64 0.52 9.10
N GLU A 139 17.77 1.22 10.22
CA GLU A 139 17.11 0.84 11.49
C GLU A 139 15.59 0.71 11.34
N SER A 140 14.98 1.56 10.51
CA SER A 140 13.57 1.51 10.11
C SER A 140 13.19 0.15 9.51
N GLU A 141 13.99 -0.34 8.57
CA GLU A 141 13.77 -1.60 7.86
C GLU A 141 14.02 -2.80 8.76
N LYS A 142 15.03 -2.74 9.63
CA LYS A 142 15.29 -3.78 10.64
C LYS A 142 14.13 -3.89 11.63
N TYR A 143 13.63 -2.76 12.10
CA TYR A 143 12.47 -2.72 12.98
C TYR A 143 11.23 -3.28 12.27
N LYS A 144 11.00 -2.89 11.02
CA LYS A 144 9.88 -3.40 10.23
C LYS A 144 9.97 -4.91 10.01
N LEU A 145 11.17 -5.43 9.72
CA LEU A 145 11.43 -6.86 9.60
C LEU A 145 11.08 -7.61 10.90
N LYS A 146 11.44 -7.05 12.06
CA LYS A 146 11.06 -7.58 13.38
C LYS A 146 9.54 -7.55 13.60
N GLN A 147 8.84 -6.48 13.18
CA GLN A 147 7.37 -6.38 13.29
C GLN A 147 6.63 -7.45 12.48
N ILE A 148 7.23 -7.91 11.38
CA ILE A 148 6.65 -8.94 10.51
C ILE A 148 7.23 -10.33 10.75
N SER A 149 7.92 -10.51 11.88
CA SER A 149 8.62 -11.76 12.23
C SER A 149 7.74 -13.01 12.11
N ASN A 150 6.44 -12.90 12.40
CA ASN A 150 5.50 -14.01 12.31
C ASN A 150 5.25 -14.53 10.89
N ARG A 151 5.66 -13.79 9.85
CA ARG A 151 5.49 -14.12 8.43
C ARG A 151 6.80 -13.98 7.64
N PHE A 152 7.93 -13.93 8.32
CA PHE A 152 9.27 -13.92 7.72
C PHE A 152 10.02 -15.19 8.08
N TRP A 153 10.60 -15.83 7.08
CA TRP A 153 11.27 -17.13 7.19
C TRP A 153 12.65 -17.06 6.53
N PHE A 154 13.69 -17.39 7.30
CA PHE A 154 15.06 -17.54 6.82
C PHE A 154 15.24 -18.93 6.21
N SER A 155 15.11 -19.04 4.90
CA SER A 155 15.12 -20.32 4.18
C SER A 155 16.56 -20.71 3.82
N GLN A 156 17.19 -21.53 4.64
CA GLN A 156 18.55 -22.02 4.38
C GLN A 156 18.59 -23.23 3.45
N CYS A 157 19.54 -23.26 2.51
CA CYS A 157 19.79 -24.42 1.66
C CYS A 157 20.70 -25.49 2.25
N TYR A 158 21.55 -25.12 3.21
CA TYR A 158 22.40 -26.03 3.95
C TYR A 158 22.06 -25.92 5.44
N ALA A 159 22.02 -27.07 6.12
CA ALA A 159 21.51 -27.13 7.49
C ALA A 159 22.30 -26.29 8.50
N ASN A 160 23.56 -25.98 8.18
CA ASN A 160 24.52 -25.30 9.04
C ASN A 160 24.66 -23.79 8.77
N ILE A 161 23.86 -23.19 7.87
CA ILE A 161 23.93 -21.74 7.60
C ILE A 161 23.45 -20.96 8.82
N SER A 162 22.30 -21.30 9.38
CA SER A 162 21.70 -20.58 10.50
C SER A 162 22.55 -20.63 11.78
N GLU A 163 23.44 -21.61 11.95
CA GLU A 163 24.28 -21.78 13.15
C GLU A 163 25.09 -20.53 13.52
N ILE A 164 25.49 -19.73 12.52
CA ILE A 164 26.31 -18.52 12.70
C ILE A 164 25.49 -17.22 12.65
N GLU A 165 24.17 -17.32 12.49
CA GLU A 165 23.29 -16.15 12.43
C GLU A 165 22.88 -15.66 13.83
N HIS A 166 22.38 -14.43 13.89
CA HIS A 166 21.73 -13.90 15.09
C HIS A 166 20.43 -14.65 15.39
N GLU A 167 20.02 -14.65 16.67
CA GLU A 167 18.87 -15.41 17.20
C GLU A 167 17.59 -15.23 16.37
N PHE A 168 17.30 -13.99 15.96
CA PHE A 168 16.17 -13.67 15.08
C PHE A 168 16.06 -14.56 13.83
N TYR A 169 17.17 -14.79 13.11
CA TYR A 169 17.18 -15.62 11.90
C TYR A 169 17.18 -17.11 12.24
N LYS A 170 17.87 -17.50 13.33
CA LYS A 170 17.90 -18.89 13.83
C LYS A 170 16.51 -19.39 14.17
N GLU A 171 15.74 -18.62 14.94
CA GLU A 171 14.37 -18.98 15.34
C GLU A 171 13.40 -19.04 14.16
N ARG A 172 13.71 -18.35 13.06
CA ARG A 172 12.90 -18.28 11.84
C ARG A 172 13.47 -19.13 10.71
N THR A 173 14.37 -20.06 11.02
CA THR A 173 15.00 -20.90 10.02
C THR A 173 14.03 -21.95 9.48
N VAL A 174 14.01 -22.09 8.16
CA VAL A 174 13.33 -23.19 7.45
C VAL A 174 14.37 -23.87 6.58
N PHE A 175 14.49 -25.20 6.70
CA PHE A 175 15.42 -25.96 5.88
C PHE A 175 14.77 -26.34 4.56
N MET A 176 15.24 -25.72 3.48
CA MET A 176 14.78 -25.94 2.12
C MET A 176 16.01 -26.21 1.24
N PRO A 177 16.44 -27.47 1.08
CA PRO A 177 17.67 -27.80 0.39
C PRO A 177 17.66 -27.38 -1.10
N LEU A 178 18.85 -27.40 -1.68
CA LEU A 178 19.07 -27.26 -3.13
C LEU A 178 19.10 -28.64 -3.78
N GLY A 179 18.56 -28.73 -4.98
CA GLY A 179 18.73 -29.89 -5.84
C GLY A 179 19.37 -29.54 -7.18
N LEU A 180 19.66 -30.58 -7.95
CA LEU A 180 20.35 -30.47 -9.24
C LEU A 180 19.35 -30.62 -10.39
N PRO A 181 19.44 -29.78 -11.44
CA PRO A 181 18.64 -29.94 -12.65
C PRO A 181 18.79 -31.33 -13.26
N SER A 182 17.71 -31.87 -13.85
CA SER A 182 17.72 -33.18 -14.49
C SER A 182 18.76 -33.30 -15.61
N GLU A 183 19.07 -32.20 -16.30
CA GLU A 183 20.08 -32.15 -17.37
C GLU A 183 21.50 -32.53 -16.88
N PHE A 184 21.81 -32.37 -15.59
CA PHE A 184 23.12 -32.78 -15.04
C PHE A 184 23.25 -34.31 -14.98
N TYR A 185 22.13 -35.03 -14.90
CA TYR A 185 22.11 -36.49 -14.85
C TYR A 185 22.22 -37.16 -16.23
N ASN A 186 22.30 -36.39 -17.31
CA ASN A 186 22.45 -36.92 -18.68
C ASN A 186 23.76 -37.68 -18.90
N ILE A 187 24.79 -37.42 -18.08
CA ILE A 187 26.10 -38.08 -18.16
C ILE A 187 26.33 -39.06 -17.02
N LYS A 188 25.26 -39.45 -16.32
CA LYS A 188 25.36 -40.26 -15.11
C LYS A 188 26.13 -41.56 -15.37
N ASP A 189 27.15 -41.80 -14.55
CA ASP A 189 28.02 -42.99 -14.61
C ASP A 189 28.71 -43.21 -15.98
N GLU A 190 28.89 -42.17 -16.79
CA GLU A 190 29.60 -42.24 -18.09
C GLU A 190 31.12 -42.01 -17.98
N TRP A 191 31.66 -41.80 -16.79
CA TRP A 191 33.10 -41.60 -16.57
C TRP A 191 33.92 -42.84 -16.94
N TYR A 192 34.96 -42.63 -17.74
CA TYR A 192 35.93 -43.67 -18.14
C TYR A 192 37.39 -43.27 -17.89
N GLY A 193 37.66 -42.00 -17.55
CA GLY A 193 38.95 -41.57 -16.98
C GLY A 193 40.17 -41.92 -17.85
N SER A 194 40.08 -41.73 -19.16
CA SER A 194 41.18 -42.08 -20.09
C SER A 194 42.36 -41.11 -20.03
N GLU A 195 42.15 -39.87 -19.59
CA GLU A 195 43.18 -38.85 -19.53
C GLU A 195 43.75 -38.72 -18.12
N GLU A 196 45.06 -38.91 -17.96
CA GLU A 196 45.80 -38.71 -16.69
C GLU A 196 45.94 -37.22 -16.34
N LYS A 197 44.80 -36.54 -16.22
CA LYS A 197 44.69 -35.11 -15.89
C LYS A 197 43.77 -34.91 -14.70
N ILE A 198 44.18 -33.98 -13.83
CA ILE A 198 43.32 -33.46 -12.77
C ILE A 198 42.40 -32.41 -13.40
N LEU A 199 41.08 -32.58 -13.24
CA LEU A 199 40.13 -31.51 -13.54
C LEU A 199 40.07 -30.56 -12.34
N PHE A 200 40.31 -29.28 -12.59
CA PHE A 200 40.27 -28.22 -11.59
C PHE A 200 39.40 -27.07 -12.09
N PHE A 201 38.60 -26.48 -11.21
CA PHE A 201 37.79 -25.31 -11.56
C PHE A 201 38.29 -24.08 -10.82
N CYS A 202 38.57 -23.02 -11.58
CA CYS A 202 38.95 -21.73 -11.03
C CYS A 202 38.55 -20.62 -12.00
N THR A 203 37.49 -19.89 -11.70
CA THR A 203 37.00 -18.78 -12.53
C THR A 203 37.72 -17.47 -12.19
N ARG A 204 37.81 -16.54 -13.15
CA ARG A 204 38.21 -15.13 -12.91
C ARG A 204 39.62 -14.96 -12.31
N ILE A 205 40.58 -15.79 -12.72
CA ILE A 205 41.94 -15.84 -12.17
C ILE A 205 42.63 -14.46 -12.18
N LYS A 206 42.55 -13.72 -13.29
CA LYS A 206 43.16 -12.37 -13.40
C LYS A 206 42.26 -11.22 -12.94
N HIS A 207 41.05 -11.51 -12.49
CA HIS A 207 40.05 -10.50 -12.12
C HIS A 207 39.75 -10.48 -10.61
N ALA A 208 39.91 -11.60 -9.91
CA ALA A 208 39.69 -11.72 -8.47
C ALA A 208 40.96 -12.19 -7.75
N PRO A 209 41.54 -11.40 -6.82
CA PRO A 209 42.78 -11.77 -6.10
C PRO A 209 42.69 -13.11 -5.36
N ALA A 210 41.53 -13.44 -4.78
CA ALA A 210 41.32 -14.73 -4.13
C ALA A 210 41.40 -15.91 -5.11
N SER A 211 40.82 -15.77 -6.31
CA SER A 211 40.91 -16.77 -7.38
C SER A 211 42.34 -16.92 -7.90
N GLU A 212 43.08 -15.81 -8.02
CA GLU A 212 44.49 -15.85 -8.39
C GLU A 212 45.32 -16.65 -7.37
N GLN A 213 45.10 -16.40 -6.08
CA GLN A 213 45.78 -17.12 -5.01
C GLN A 213 45.48 -18.62 -5.06
N VAL A 214 44.20 -18.99 -5.15
CA VAL A 214 43.75 -20.39 -5.29
C VAL A 214 44.43 -21.08 -6.49
N TYR A 215 44.52 -20.39 -7.63
CA TYR A 215 45.19 -20.93 -8.81
C TYR A 215 46.69 -21.13 -8.60
N ARG A 216 47.39 -20.14 -8.02
CA ARG A 216 48.83 -20.22 -7.73
C ARG A 216 49.15 -21.35 -6.74
N GLU A 217 48.33 -21.50 -5.70
CA GLU A 217 48.45 -22.57 -4.71
C GLU A 217 48.26 -23.94 -5.37
N PHE A 218 47.20 -24.12 -6.17
CA PHE A 218 46.98 -25.36 -6.92
C PHE A 218 48.19 -25.75 -7.79
N LYS A 219 48.75 -24.82 -8.57
CA LYS A 219 49.93 -25.08 -9.41
C LYS A 219 51.14 -25.53 -8.60
N LYS A 220 51.36 -24.91 -7.45
CA LYS A 220 52.45 -25.26 -6.53
C LYS A 220 52.22 -26.64 -5.92
N ASP A 221 51.02 -26.88 -5.42
CA ASP A 221 50.64 -28.04 -4.63
C ASP A 221 50.52 -29.30 -5.46
N PHE A 222 50.12 -29.20 -6.73
CA PHE A 222 50.01 -30.31 -7.66
C PHE A 222 51.12 -30.34 -8.72
N LYS A 223 52.26 -29.71 -8.43
CA LYS A 223 53.48 -29.86 -9.25
C LYS A 223 53.80 -31.34 -9.46
N GLY A 224 54.05 -31.71 -10.72
CA GLY A 224 54.32 -33.09 -11.14
C GLY A 224 53.09 -33.86 -11.65
N PHE A 225 51.89 -33.29 -11.55
CA PHE A 225 50.69 -33.82 -12.21
C PHE A 225 50.33 -32.98 -13.44
N ASP A 226 49.69 -33.60 -14.43
CA ASP A 226 49.02 -32.88 -15.52
C ASP A 226 47.58 -32.50 -15.10
N TYR A 227 47.05 -31.42 -15.66
CA TYR A 227 45.76 -30.86 -15.25
C TYR A 227 45.13 -29.98 -16.33
N ILE A 228 43.80 -29.81 -16.21
CA ILE A 228 43.01 -28.84 -16.98
C ILE A 228 42.28 -27.93 -15.99
N VAL A 229 42.30 -26.63 -16.27
CA VAL A 229 41.60 -25.62 -15.47
C VAL A 229 40.42 -25.06 -16.26
N ALA A 230 39.21 -25.44 -15.81
CA ALA A 230 37.95 -24.97 -16.37
C ALA A 230 37.39 -23.78 -15.58
N GLY A 231 36.54 -22.99 -16.23
CA GLY A 231 35.80 -21.88 -15.62
C GLY A 231 35.99 -20.57 -16.36
N ASN A 232 34.93 -19.77 -16.42
CA ASN A 232 34.90 -18.52 -17.18
C ASN A 232 36.03 -17.54 -16.78
N GLN A 233 36.75 -17.03 -17.79
CA GLN A 233 37.83 -16.05 -17.66
C GLN A 233 37.48 -14.77 -18.43
N PRO A 234 37.00 -13.71 -17.77
CA PRO A 234 36.77 -12.42 -18.42
C PRO A 234 38.04 -11.79 -19.01
N VAL A 235 39.20 -12.14 -18.43
CA VAL A 235 40.52 -11.73 -18.90
C VAL A 235 41.32 -13.00 -19.23
N PRO A 236 41.86 -13.15 -20.46
CA PRO A 236 42.62 -14.33 -20.85
C PRO A 236 43.81 -14.59 -19.92
N VAL A 237 43.98 -15.84 -19.50
CA VAL A 237 45.11 -16.31 -18.69
C VAL A 237 46.18 -16.85 -19.64
N ASP A 238 47.44 -16.48 -19.39
CA ASP A 238 48.58 -16.92 -20.23
C ASP A 238 49.08 -18.28 -19.72
N ASP A 239 48.25 -19.29 -19.92
CA ASP A 239 48.50 -20.68 -19.52
C ASP A 239 47.63 -21.60 -20.40
N ASP A 240 48.25 -22.47 -21.19
CA ASP A 240 47.57 -23.34 -22.16
C ASP A 240 46.67 -24.40 -21.50
N LYS A 241 46.85 -24.64 -20.19
CA LYS A 241 46.00 -25.54 -19.40
C LYS A 241 44.70 -24.89 -18.94
N VAL A 242 44.55 -23.57 -19.10
CA VAL A 242 43.33 -22.83 -18.73
C VAL A 242 42.43 -22.73 -19.95
N VAL A 243 41.39 -23.56 -19.99
CA VAL A 243 40.48 -23.67 -21.15
C VAL A 243 39.35 -22.63 -21.13
N GLY A 244 39.09 -22.01 -19.98
CA GLY A 244 38.12 -20.92 -19.86
C GLY A 244 36.66 -21.38 -19.78
N PHE A 245 35.76 -20.61 -20.41
CA PHE A 245 34.35 -20.96 -20.54
C PHE A 245 34.20 -22.10 -21.56
N LEU A 246 33.40 -23.09 -21.22
CA LEU A 246 33.11 -24.26 -22.05
C LEU A 246 31.61 -24.38 -22.22
N GLU A 247 31.19 -24.79 -23.41
CA GLU A 247 29.81 -25.18 -23.65
C GLU A 247 29.49 -26.50 -22.91
N ARG A 248 28.20 -26.79 -22.75
CA ARG A 248 27.73 -27.92 -21.93
C ARG A 248 28.33 -29.26 -22.39
N GLU A 249 28.36 -29.51 -23.69
CA GLU A 249 28.90 -30.74 -24.28
C GLU A 249 30.40 -30.88 -24.04
N GLU A 250 31.16 -29.80 -24.18
CA GLU A 250 32.61 -29.79 -23.96
C GLU A 250 32.95 -30.04 -22.49
N LEU A 251 32.19 -29.43 -21.58
CA LEU A 251 32.35 -29.64 -20.15
C LEU A 251 32.02 -31.09 -19.74
N ASN A 252 30.94 -31.65 -20.30
CA ASN A 252 30.55 -33.04 -20.10
C ASN A 252 31.67 -33.99 -20.54
N GLU A 253 32.35 -33.73 -21.64
CA GLU A 253 33.49 -34.53 -22.09
C GLU A 253 34.67 -34.49 -21.11
N LEU A 254 34.94 -33.33 -20.48
CA LEU A 254 35.95 -33.25 -19.42
C LEU A 254 35.57 -34.11 -18.21
N PHE A 255 34.31 -34.11 -17.80
CA PHE A 255 33.84 -34.95 -16.70
C PHE A 255 33.97 -36.45 -17.00
N LYS A 256 33.87 -36.86 -18.27
CA LYS A 256 34.02 -38.27 -18.67
C LYS A 256 35.48 -38.72 -18.80
N LYS A 257 36.35 -37.85 -19.34
CA LYS A 257 37.73 -38.18 -19.73
C LYS A 257 38.76 -37.99 -18.63
N CYS A 258 38.66 -36.94 -17.82
CA CYS A 258 39.66 -36.65 -16.78
C CYS A 258 39.68 -37.73 -15.70
N LYS A 259 40.87 -38.06 -15.18
CA LYS A 259 41.03 -39.17 -14.23
C LYS A 259 40.42 -38.89 -12.86
N ALA A 260 40.50 -37.65 -12.40
CA ALA A 260 39.96 -37.22 -11.12
C ALA A 260 39.71 -35.72 -11.13
N MET A 261 38.80 -35.27 -10.26
CA MET A 261 38.68 -33.85 -9.93
C MET A 261 39.34 -33.56 -8.59
N TYR A 262 39.98 -32.40 -8.49
CA TYR A 262 40.37 -31.83 -7.20
C TYR A 262 39.48 -30.63 -6.86
N TYR A 263 38.78 -30.70 -5.73
CA TYR A 263 37.94 -29.61 -5.22
C TYR A 263 38.58 -28.96 -3.99
N HIS A 264 39.03 -27.72 -4.15
CA HIS A 264 39.89 -27.04 -3.19
C HIS A 264 39.14 -26.37 -2.03
N SER A 265 37.82 -26.16 -2.14
CA SER A 265 37.09 -25.32 -1.17
C SER A 265 37.09 -25.96 0.22
N THR A 266 37.49 -25.18 1.21
CA THR A 266 37.38 -25.48 2.64
C THR A 266 36.26 -24.68 3.30
N ASP A 267 35.41 -24.00 2.52
CA ASP A 267 34.27 -23.26 3.05
C ASP A 267 33.19 -24.23 3.54
N PRO A 268 32.83 -24.21 4.84
CA PRO A 268 31.86 -25.13 5.42
C PRO A 268 30.42 -24.85 4.99
N ARG A 269 30.14 -23.71 4.35
CA ARG A 269 28.77 -23.23 4.05
C ARG A 269 28.57 -22.87 2.58
N HIS A 270 29.58 -23.06 1.73
CA HIS A 270 29.48 -22.80 0.29
C HIS A 270 29.92 -24.02 -0.54
N LEU A 271 29.17 -24.32 -1.60
CA LEU A 271 29.46 -25.41 -2.52
C LEU A 271 29.15 -25.02 -3.96
N HIS A 272 30.13 -25.21 -4.83
CA HIS A 272 29.93 -25.12 -6.28
C HIS A 272 29.29 -26.40 -6.81
N TYR A 273 28.48 -26.31 -7.88
CA TYR A 273 27.83 -27.49 -8.47
C TYR A 273 28.79 -28.44 -9.19
N HIS A 274 29.93 -27.97 -9.66
CA HIS A 274 30.85 -28.75 -10.50
C HIS A 274 31.41 -30.02 -9.85
N PRO A 275 31.79 -30.06 -8.54
CA PRO A 275 32.08 -31.32 -7.87
C PRO A 275 30.89 -32.28 -7.86
N LEU A 276 29.64 -31.80 -7.77
CA LEU A 276 28.46 -32.67 -7.81
C LEU A 276 28.22 -33.21 -9.23
N GLU A 277 28.42 -32.39 -10.26
CA GLU A 277 28.36 -32.83 -11.67
C GLU A 277 29.41 -33.91 -11.96
N ALA A 278 30.64 -33.72 -11.47
CA ALA A 278 31.70 -34.72 -11.53
C ALA A 278 31.32 -36.03 -10.82
N MET A 279 30.73 -35.94 -9.61
CA MET A 279 30.24 -37.10 -8.87
C MET A 279 29.13 -37.84 -9.63
N ILE A 280 28.21 -37.11 -10.26
CA ILE A 280 27.14 -37.69 -11.10
C ILE A 280 27.74 -38.45 -12.28
N ALA A 281 28.74 -37.89 -12.95
CA ALA A 281 29.42 -38.58 -14.05
C ALA A 281 30.11 -39.88 -13.61
N GLY A 282 30.33 -40.08 -12.31
CA GLY A 282 31.05 -41.21 -11.75
C GLY A 282 32.55 -40.96 -11.59
N MET A 283 33.02 -39.72 -11.82
CA MET A 283 34.42 -39.35 -11.65
C MET A 283 34.80 -39.31 -10.16
N PRO A 284 35.98 -39.83 -9.76
CA PRO A 284 36.50 -39.66 -8.42
C PRO A 284 36.79 -38.19 -8.10
N VAL A 285 36.15 -37.67 -7.06
CA VAL A 285 36.36 -36.31 -6.55
C VAL A 285 37.18 -36.37 -5.26
N ILE A 286 38.35 -35.74 -5.30
CA ILE A 286 39.24 -35.56 -4.15
C ILE A 286 39.05 -34.14 -3.62
N TYR A 287 38.73 -34.01 -2.34
CA TYR A 287 38.39 -32.72 -1.75
C TYR A 287 38.95 -32.56 -0.34
N MET A 288 39.02 -31.32 0.13
CA MET A 288 39.60 -30.98 1.42
C MET A 288 38.58 -31.11 2.55
N ASP A 289 39.06 -31.55 3.72
CA ASP A 289 38.28 -31.53 4.95
C ASP A 289 38.04 -30.08 5.44
N GLY A 290 36.99 -29.90 6.24
CA GLY A 290 36.50 -28.59 6.69
C GLY A 290 35.54 -27.89 5.72
N GLY A 291 35.50 -28.30 4.45
CA GLY A 291 34.54 -27.81 3.46
C GLY A 291 33.17 -28.47 3.55
N LEU A 292 32.16 -27.87 2.90
CA LEU A 292 30.78 -28.36 2.93
C LEU A 292 30.62 -29.82 2.43
N LEU A 293 31.45 -30.28 1.48
CA LEU A 293 31.42 -31.69 1.05
C LEU A 293 31.74 -32.67 2.18
N SER A 294 32.65 -32.33 3.11
CA SER A 294 32.97 -33.23 4.22
C SER A 294 31.86 -33.24 5.28
N ILE A 295 31.19 -32.10 5.48
CA ILE A 295 30.01 -31.96 6.36
C ILE A 295 28.84 -32.82 5.86
N LEU A 296 28.60 -32.82 4.54
CA LEU A 296 27.54 -33.62 3.90
C LEU A 296 27.77 -35.14 4.03
N GLY A 297 28.98 -35.58 4.36
CA GLY A 297 29.34 -36.98 4.65
C GLY A 297 28.80 -37.55 5.97
N LYS A 298 27.99 -36.79 6.73
CA LYS A 298 27.27 -37.23 7.96
C LYS A 298 28.17 -37.87 9.03
N GLY A 299 29.35 -37.29 9.27
CA GLY A 299 30.23 -37.68 10.38
C GLY A 299 31.11 -38.90 10.14
N LYS A 300 31.03 -39.56 8.97
CA LYS A 300 32.03 -40.55 8.55
C LYS A 300 33.03 -39.88 7.61
N ARG A 301 34.32 -40.06 7.88
CA ARG A 301 35.37 -39.59 6.98
C ARG A 301 35.29 -40.37 5.66
N GLN A 302 34.95 -39.67 4.59
CA GLN A 302 34.80 -40.21 3.25
C GLN A 302 36.16 -40.43 2.58
N SER A 303 36.20 -41.39 1.67
CA SER A 303 37.41 -41.88 0.99
C SER A 303 38.06 -40.80 0.12
N GLY A 304 37.26 -39.89 -0.44
CA GLY A 304 37.74 -38.73 -1.20
C GLY A 304 38.21 -37.54 -0.35
N CYS A 305 37.89 -37.51 0.94
CA CYS A 305 38.16 -36.39 1.84
C CYS A 305 39.61 -36.39 2.36
N CYS A 306 40.33 -35.28 2.23
CA CYS A 306 41.75 -35.13 2.57
C CYS A 306 41.97 -34.12 3.68
N LYS A 307 42.76 -34.48 4.70
CA LYS A 307 43.08 -33.56 5.81
C LYS A 307 44.06 -32.45 5.40
N ASP A 308 44.90 -32.75 4.41
CA ASP A 308 45.96 -31.89 3.91
C ASP A 308 46.29 -32.20 2.45
N ILE A 309 47.07 -31.31 1.83
CA ILE A 309 47.52 -31.42 0.43
C ILE A 309 48.36 -32.68 0.20
N LYS A 310 49.14 -33.11 1.19
CA LYS A 310 49.99 -34.31 1.07
C LYS A 310 49.11 -35.55 0.85
N GLU A 311 48.03 -35.68 1.60
CA GLU A 311 47.06 -36.75 1.42
C GLU A 311 46.32 -36.64 0.09
N ALA A 312 45.92 -35.43 -0.33
CA ALA A 312 45.28 -35.23 -1.64
C ALA A 312 46.18 -35.72 -2.78
N ARG A 313 47.48 -35.36 -2.76
CA ARG A 313 48.45 -35.85 -3.74
C ARG A 313 48.58 -37.37 -3.73
N ILE A 314 48.63 -38.00 -2.56
CA ILE A 314 48.73 -39.46 -2.42
C ILE A 314 47.49 -40.14 -3.04
N LYS A 315 46.29 -39.63 -2.76
CA LYS A 315 45.05 -40.20 -3.30
C LYS A 315 44.95 -40.01 -4.82
N ILE A 316 45.27 -38.83 -5.33
CA ILE A 316 45.31 -38.59 -6.78
C ILE A 316 46.31 -39.54 -7.45
N GLN A 317 47.51 -39.71 -6.89
CA GLN A 317 48.49 -40.65 -7.43
C GLN A 317 47.94 -42.08 -7.47
N ARG A 318 47.26 -42.54 -6.41
CA ARG A 318 46.63 -43.87 -6.38
C ARG A 318 45.53 -44.02 -7.44
N VAL A 319 44.70 -42.99 -7.62
CA VAL A 319 43.66 -42.98 -8.67
C VAL A 319 44.29 -43.02 -10.07
N PHE A 320 45.38 -42.29 -10.30
CA PHE A 320 46.12 -42.31 -11.57
C PHE A 320 46.76 -43.67 -11.83
N SER A 321 47.32 -44.31 -10.80
CA SER A 321 47.86 -45.67 -10.86
C SER A 321 46.78 -46.77 -11.02
N GLY A 322 45.48 -46.41 -11.06
CA GLY A 322 44.39 -47.36 -11.30
C GLY A 322 43.98 -48.17 -10.07
N ASP A 323 44.12 -47.63 -8.86
CA ASP A 323 43.66 -48.26 -7.61
C ASP A 323 42.11 -48.38 -7.60
N THR A 324 41.62 -49.51 -8.10
CA THR A 324 40.19 -49.78 -8.29
C THR A 324 39.41 -49.79 -6.99
N GLN A 325 40.00 -50.28 -5.89
CA GLN A 325 39.35 -50.29 -4.58
C GLN A 325 39.13 -48.85 -4.08
N LEU A 326 40.17 -48.01 -4.12
CA LEU A 326 40.04 -46.61 -3.71
C LEU A 326 39.02 -45.86 -4.58
N ILE A 327 39.05 -46.08 -5.89
CA ILE A 327 38.12 -45.44 -6.84
C ILE A 327 36.68 -45.80 -6.49
N GLU A 328 36.40 -47.08 -6.26
CA GLU A 328 35.05 -47.54 -5.94
C GLU A 328 34.60 -47.06 -4.55
N ASP A 329 35.50 -47.07 -3.56
CA ASP A 329 35.21 -46.51 -2.23
C ASP A 329 34.84 -45.02 -2.31
N ILE A 330 35.58 -44.23 -3.12
CA ILE A 330 35.27 -42.82 -3.37
C ILE A 330 33.89 -42.69 -4.03
N LYS A 331 33.62 -43.43 -5.11
CA LYS A 331 32.35 -43.37 -5.83
C LYS A 331 31.17 -43.74 -4.93
N GLN A 332 31.34 -44.75 -4.07
CA GLN A 332 30.31 -45.17 -3.13
C GLN A 332 30.01 -44.08 -2.09
N ASP A 333 31.04 -43.43 -1.55
CA ASP A 333 30.86 -42.31 -0.61
C ASP A 333 30.17 -41.10 -1.26
N GLN A 334 30.43 -40.84 -2.55
CA GLN A 334 29.81 -39.76 -3.31
C GLN A 334 28.30 -39.94 -3.48
N GLN A 335 27.79 -41.17 -3.58
CA GLN A 335 26.34 -41.43 -3.67
C GLN A 335 25.59 -40.88 -2.45
N GLY A 336 26.20 -40.97 -1.25
CA GLY A 336 25.63 -40.41 -0.02
C GLY A 336 25.54 -38.88 -0.05
N ILE A 337 26.50 -38.21 -0.69
CA ILE A 337 26.47 -36.74 -0.87
C ILE A 337 25.38 -36.39 -1.88
N LEU A 338 25.39 -37.04 -3.05
CA LEU A 338 24.45 -36.77 -4.15
C LEU A 338 22.99 -36.98 -3.74
N TYR A 339 22.70 -37.92 -2.85
CA TYR A 339 21.36 -38.12 -2.33
C TYR A 339 20.77 -36.85 -1.71
N ASN A 340 21.57 -36.01 -1.03
CA ASN A 340 21.10 -34.76 -0.43
C ASN A 340 20.70 -33.70 -1.49
N PHE A 341 21.05 -33.91 -2.76
CA PHE A 341 20.69 -33.04 -3.88
C PHE A 341 19.70 -33.69 -4.85
N SER A 342 19.29 -34.93 -4.56
CA SER A 342 18.29 -35.65 -5.36
C SER A 342 16.93 -34.97 -5.29
N TYR A 343 16.12 -35.14 -6.33
CA TYR A 343 14.77 -34.61 -6.38
C TYR A 343 13.91 -35.19 -5.25
N GLU A 344 14.05 -36.50 -4.98
CA GLU A 344 13.31 -37.23 -3.94
C GLU A 344 13.60 -36.68 -2.54
N TYR A 345 14.87 -36.49 -2.21
CA TYR A 345 15.26 -35.91 -0.92
C TYR A 345 14.75 -34.48 -0.77
N ASN A 346 14.95 -33.65 -1.80
CA ASN A 346 14.52 -32.25 -1.77
C ASN A 346 13.01 -32.13 -1.64
N LYS A 347 12.25 -32.91 -2.41
CA LYS A 347 10.79 -32.96 -2.30
C LYS A 347 10.35 -33.31 -0.89
N LEU A 348 10.90 -34.38 -0.32
CA LEU A 348 10.59 -34.80 1.05
C LEU A 348 10.92 -33.69 2.07
N MET A 349 12.06 -33.03 1.94
CA MET A 349 12.43 -31.94 2.86
C MET A 349 11.52 -30.71 2.71
N TRP A 350 11.12 -30.35 1.49
CA TRP A 350 10.16 -29.26 1.27
C TRP A 350 8.77 -29.62 1.79
N GLU A 351 8.30 -30.85 1.58
CA GLU A 351 7.03 -31.35 2.15
C GLU A 351 7.02 -31.32 3.67
N ASN A 352 8.14 -31.64 4.32
CA ASN A 352 8.22 -31.69 5.77
C ASN A 352 8.44 -30.32 6.43
N ASN A 353 9.18 -29.41 5.78
CA ASN A 353 9.64 -28.17 6.41
C ASN A 353 8.93 -26.92 5.87
N PHE A 354 8.57 -26.89 4.59
CA PHE A 354 8.01 -25.71 3.92
C PHE A 354 6.47 -25.77 3.84
N ILE A 355 5.92 -26.90 3.40
CA ILE A 355 4.47 -27.08 3.22
C ILE A 355 3.66 -26.83 4.50
N PRO A 356 4.05 -27.33 5.69
CA PRO A 356 3.25 -27.14 6.89
C PRO A 356 3.10 -25.67 7.28
N ILE A 357 4.13 -24.86 7.01
CA ILE A 357 4.13 -23.42 7.29
C ILE A 357 3.11 -22.72 6.39
N ILE A 358 3.17 -22.97 5.08
CA ILE A 358 2.29 -22.27 4.13
C ILE A 358 0.86 -22.81 4.14
N GLU A 359 0.63 -24.06 4.53
CA GLU A 359 -0.72 -24.59 4.72
C GLU A 359 -1.36 -24.10 6.02
N ASP A 360 -0.58 -23.94 7.10
CA ASP A 360 -1.09 -23.31 8.32
C ASP A 360 -1.32 -21.81 8.10
N SER A 361 -0.40 -21.11 7.46
CA SER A 361 -0.57 -19.69 7.15
C SER A 361 -1.75 -19.41 6.23
N ASN A 362 -2.10 -20.33 5.32
CA ASN A 362 -3.34 -20.25 4.55
C ASN A 362 -4.60 -20.37 5.43
N LYS A 363 -4.54 -21.05 6.58
CA LYS A 363 -5.63 -21.07 7.59
C LYS A 363 -5.67 -19.77 8.41
N TRP A 364 -4.51 -19.18 8.71
CA TRP A 364 -4.43 -17.85 9.33
C TRP A 364 -4.87 -16.76 8.35
N LEU A 365 -4.56 -16.83 7.07
CA LEU A 365 -5.02 -15.88 6.07
C LEU A 365 -6.56 -15.93 5.87
N ASP A 366 -7.18 -17.10 6.01
CA ASP A 366 -8.64 -17.27 5.97
C ASP A 366 -9.35 -16.89 7.30
N LYS A 367 -8.65 -16.77 8.44
CA LYS A 367 -9.25 -16.47 9.76
C LYS A 367 -8.75 -15.20 10.47
N SER A 368 -7.57 -14.69 10.14
CA SER A 368 -6.86 -13.61 10.86
C SER A 368 -6.38 -12.46 9.97
N TYR A 369 -6.86 -12.38 8.72
CA TYR A 369 -6.45 -11.33 7.77
C TYR A 369 -7.58 -10.43 7.30
N ILE A 370 -8.46 -10.06 8.22
CA ILE A 370 -8.93 -8.68 8.19
C ILE A 370 -8.41 -8.04 9.47
N ARG A 371 -7.19 -7.50 9.42
CA ARG A 371 -6.70 -6.60 10.46
C ARG A 371 -7.80 -5.55 10.65
N SER A 372 -8.35 -5.47 11.85
CA SER A 372 -9.29 -4.41 12.19
C SER A 372 -8.63 -3.09 11.88
N LYS A 373 -9.29 -2.28 11.06
CA LYS A 373 -8.87 -0.92 10.76
C LYS A 373 -9.59 0.06 11.68
N SER A 374 -8.88 1.06 12.17
CA SER A 374 -9.45 2.18 12.90
C SER A 374 -9.42 3.44 12.04
N ILE A 375 -10.57 4.11 11.89
CA ILE A 375 -10.66 5.40 11.19
C ILE A 375 -11.08 6.47 12.19
N ALA A 376 -10.26 7.53 12.31
CA ALA A 376 -10.62 8.72 13.05
C ALA A 376 -11.30 9.72 12.10
N ILE A 377 -12.57 10.03 12.36
CA ILE A 377 -13.36 10.98 11.59
C ILE A 377 -13.41 12.31 12.36
N PHE A 378 -13.02 13.40 11.71
CA PHE A 378 -12.91 14.73 12.30
C PHE A 378 -14.01 15.66 11.78
N ASN A 379 -14.83 16.14 12.69
CA ASN A 379 -15.86 17.13 12.45
C ASN A 379 -15.39 18.52 12.92
N SER A 380 -15.36 19.49 12.00
CA SER A 380 -14.86 20.84 12.29
C SER A 380 -15.90 21.70 13.00
N GLU A 381 -15.43 22.76 13.66
CA GLU A 381 -16.27 23.78 14.32
C GLU A 381 -17.29 24.42 13.36
N SER A 382 -17.01 24.47 12.05
CA SER A 382 -17.94 25.05 11.06
C SER A 382 -19.21 24.23 10.84
N HIS A 383 -19.30 23.05 11.47
CA HIS A 383 -20.38 22.08 11.32
C HIS A 383 -21.15 21.80 12.63
N SER A 384 -20.70 22.37 13.76
CA SER A 384 -21.13 21.96 15.12
C SER A 384 -22.54 22.41 15.53
N GLY A 385 -23.15 23.41 14.88
CA GLY A 385 -24.46 23.92 15.28
C GLY A 385 -25.66 23.18 14.65
N LYS A 386 -26.04 23.55 13.43
CA LYS A 386 -27.37 23.21 12.85
C LYS A 386 -27.43 21.91 12.07
N HIS A 387 -26.27 21.42 11.59
CA HIS A 387 -26.17 20.22 10.74
C HIS A 387 -25.47 19.06 11.46
N TYR A 388 -25.19 19.20 12.76
CA TYR A 388 -24.54 18.17 13.56
C TYR A 388 -25.21 16.79 13.43
N LEU A 389 -26.55 16.77 13.47
CA LEU A 389 -27.32 15.53 13.31
C LEU A 389 -27.14 14.89 11.94
N ASP A 390 -26.94 15.69 10.89
CA ASP A 390 -26.72 15.17 9.54
C ASP A 390 -25.32 14.53 9.42
N TYR A 391 -24.29 15.17 9.96
CA TYR A 391 -22.94 14.60 10.01
C TYR A 391 -22.85 13.38 10.93
N SER A 392 -23.53 13.39 12.07
CA SER A 392 -23.64 12.23 12.95
C SER A 392 -24.29 11.05 12.20
N LYS A 393 -25.33 11.30 11.41
CA LYS A 393 -25.95 10.27 10.57
C LYS A 393 -25.03 9.76 9.46
N MET A 394 -24.26 10.64 8.83
CA MET A 394 -23.22 10.26 7.87
C MET A 394 -22.18 9.32 8.51
N VAL A 395 -21.76 9.63 9.74
CA VAL A 395 -20.82 8.82 10.52
C VAL A 395 -21.40 7.46 10.88
N ASP A 396 -22.68 7.38 11.26
CA ASP A 396 -23.37 6.11 11.48
C ASP A 396 -23.32 5.21 10.23
N ILE A 397 -23.63 5.77 9.07
CA ILE A 397 -23.61 5.04 7.78
C ILE A 397 -22.18 4.59 7.42
N ILE A 398 -21.18 5.46 7.66
CA ILE A 398 -19.77 5.11 7.49
C ILE A 398 -19.39 3.95 8.42
N ASN A 399 -19.76 3.99 9.70
CA ASN A 399 -19.49 2.93 10.67
C ASN A 399 -20.12 1.59 10.26
N GLU A 400 -21.38 1.60 9.86
CA GLU A 400 -22.07 0.40 9.36
C GLU A 400 -21.38 -0.16 8.10
N SER A 401 -21.06 0.70 7.13
CA SER A 401 -20.44 0.28 5.87
C SER A 401 -19.02 -0.28 6.06
N ILE A 402 -18.21 0.29 6.95
CA ILE A 402 -16.87 -0.21 7.28
C ILE A 402 -16.95 -1.55 8.03
N LYS A 403 -17.95 -1.73 8.91
CA LYS A 403 -18.16 -2.99 9.63
C LYS A 403 -18.66 -4.11 8.73
N GLN A 404 -19.39 -3.81 7.65
CA GLN A 404 -19.69 -4.79 6.61
C GLN A 404 -18.44 -5.29 5.86
N VAL A 405 -17.37 -4.49 5.80
CA VAL A 405 -16.07 -4.95 5.29
C VAL A 405 -15.40 -5.87 6.29
N ASN A 406 -15.37 -5.47 7.56
CA ASN A 406 -14.86 -6.27 8.66
C ASN A 406 -15.55 -5.87 9.97
N PRO A 407 -16.27 -6.79 10.65
CA PRO A 407 -16.96 -6.48 11.90
C PRO A 407 -16.04 -5.96 13.01
N LEU A 408 -14.72 -6.21 12.93
CA LEU A 408 -13.74 -5.75 13.91
C LEU A 408 -13.23 -4.32 13.64
N ASN A 409 -13.54 -3.72 12.49
CA ASN A 409 -13.17 -2.34 12.21
C ASN A 409 -13.84 -1.36 13.19
N ARG A 410 -13.18 -0.23 13.45
CA ARG A 410 -13.60 0.76 14.43
C ARG A 410 -13.65 2.15 13.82
N VAL A 411 -14.63 2.94 14.26
CA VAL A 411 -14.75 4.36 13.95
C VAL A 411 -14.61 5.14 15.25
N ILE A 412 -13.74 6.16 15.21
CA ILE A 412 -13.57 7.14 16.28
C ILE A 412 -14.11 8.45 15.73
N PHE A 413 -15.20 8.97 16.29
CA PHE A 413 -15.81 10.22 15.87
C PHE A 413 -15.37 11.36 16.78
N ASN A 414 -14.74 12.37 16.17
CA ASN A 414 -14.02 13.42 16.86
C ASN A 414 -14.66 14.77 16.56
N ASN A 415 -15.06 15.48 17.61
CA ASN A 415 -15.59 16.83 17.49
C ASN A 415 -14.54 17.83 17.94
N GLN A 416 -14.40 18.93 17.18
CA GLN A 416 -13.46 19.97 17.54
C GLN A 416 -13.88 20.62 18.86
N TYR A 417 -12.96 20.71 19.82
CA TYR A 417 -13.22 21.29 21.12
C TYR A 417 -13.51 22.78 20.99
N ASP A 418 -14.65 23.20 21.52
CA ASP A 418 -15.06 24.60 21.65
C ASP A 418 -15.68 24.82 23.04
N GLU A 419 -15.03 25.66 23.85
CA GLU A 419 -15.45 25.99 25.21
C GLU A 419 -16.83 26.65 25.24
N MET A 420 -17.24 27.34 24.17
CA MET A 420 -18.47 28.15 24.16
C MET A 420 -19.71 27.35 23.79
N ASN A 421 -19.57 26.19 23.12
CA ASN A 421 -20.70 25.41 22.59
C ASN A 421 -21.00 24.10 23.35
N ARG A 422 -20.29 23.86 24.46
CA ARG A 422 -20.33 22.59 25.22
C ARG A 422 -21.71 22.25 25.82
N GLU A 423 -22.52 23.26 26.14
CA GLU A 423 -23.84 23.07 26.75
C GLU A 423 -24.97 22.86 25.71
N GLN A 424 -24.79 23.29 24.45
CA GLN A 424 -25.87 23.27 23.45
C GLN A 424 -25.99 21.94 22.69
N TYR A 425 -24.89 21.21 22.51
CA TYR A 425 -24.87 19.99 21.69
C TYR A 425 -24.01 18.90 22.37
N PRO A 426 -24.58 18.05 23.23
CA PRO A 426 -23.83 16.94 23.81
C PRO A 426 -23.33 16.01 22.69
N LEU A 427 -22.11 15.47 22.85
CA LEU A 427 -21.55 14.45 21.97
C LEU A 427 -22.53 13.28 21.86
N GLN A 428 -23.25 13.17 20.74
CA GLN A 428 -24.25 12.12 20.54
C GLN A 428 -24.11 11.52 19.14
N CYS A 429 -23.88 10.22 19.11
CA CYS A 429 -24.02 9.39 17.92
C CYS A 429 -25.08 8.33 18.18
N SER A 430 -25.86 7.96 17.16
CA SER A 430 -27.02 7.11 17.36
C SER A 430 -26.67 5.62 17.48
N THR A 431 -25.47 5.23 17.05
CA THR A 431 -25.01 3.85 17.09
C THR A 431 -24.18 3.52 18.34
N GLU A 432 -24.57 2.45 19.03
CA GLU A 432 -23.72 1.77 20.01
C GLU A 432 -22.45 1.30 19.28
N ASN A 433 -21.26 1.50 19.86
CA ASN A 433 -19.93 1.15 19.32
C ASN A 433 -19.27 2.15 18.35
N ILE A 434 -19.42 3.46 18.59
CA ILE A 434 -18.53 4.51 18.06
C ILE A 434 -17.82 5.18 19.24
N ASP A 435 -16.49 5.28 19.16
CA ASP A 435 -15.71 5.98 20.18
C ASP A 435 -15.82 7.49 19.95
N LEU A 436 -16.26 8.25 20.95
CA LEU A 436 -16.40 9.70 20.88
C LEU A 436 -15.20 10.37 21.56
N ARG A 437 -14.52 11.28 20.85
CA ARG A 437 -13.45 12.11 21.42
C ARG A 437 -13.59 13.58 21.04
N GLU A 438 -12.91 14.43 21.80
CA GLU A 438 -12.71 15.84 21.48
C GLU A 438 -11.32 16.02 20.87
N TYR A 439 -11.15 16.98 19.96
CA TYR A 439 -9.83 17.31 19.42
C TYR A 439 -9.61 18.80 19.22
N THR A 440 -8.35 19.21 19.17
CA THR A 440 -7.95 20.52 18.63
C THR A 440 -6.93 20.33 17.50
N LEU A 441 -6.77 21.33 16.64
CA LEU A 441 -5.68 21.36 15.67
C LEU A 441 -4.48 22.06 16.29
N LYS A 442 -3.40 21.31 16.52
CA LYS A 442 -2.14 21.85 17.03
C LYS A 442 -1.19 22.14 15.87
N THR A 443 -0.70 23.37 15.80
CA THR A 443 0.40 23.72 14.90
C THR A 443 1.71 23.15 15.43
N ILE A 444 2.46 22.49 14.55
CA ILE A 444 3.80 21.93 14.81
C ILE A 444 4.79 22.44 13.76
N SER A 445 6.05 22.58 14.16
CA SER A 445 7.13 23.00 13.27
C SER A 445 7.54 21.89 12.30
N SER A 446 8.25 22.26 11.23
CA SER A 446 8.89 21.30 10.32
C SER A 446 9.86 20.36 11.04
N LEU A 447 10.57 20.84 12.07
CA LEU A 447 11.48 20.05 12.88
C LEU A 447 10.73 19.01 13.73
N GLU A 448 9.65 19.42 14.40
CA GLU A 448 8.80 18.48 15.15
C GLU A 448 8.13 17.47 14.23
N THR A 449 7.75 17.89 13.02
CA THR A 449 7.17 17.00 12.01
C THR A 449 8.20 15.97 11.55
N SER A 450 9.41 16.41 11.17
CA SER A 450 10.51 15.52 10.80
C SER A 450 10.84 14.55 11.93
N GLY A 451 10.99 15.04 13.17
CA GLY A 451 11.26 14.21 14.33
C GLY A 451 10.14 13.20 14.60
N SER A 452 8.87 13.58 14.41
CA SER A 452 7.74 12.64 14.54
C SER A 452 7.76 11.55 13.46
N LEU A 453 8.07 11.92 12.22
CA LEU A 453 8.20 10.97 11.11
C LEU A 453 9.39 10.03 11.33
N GLU A 454 10.52 10.53 11.80
CA GLU A 454 11.70 9.75 12.16
C GLU A 454 11.39 8.74 13.27
N LEU A 455 10.67 9.16 14.32
CA LEU A 455 10.20 8.25 15.38
C LEU A 455 9.21 7.18 14.86
N MET A 456 8.50 7.49 13.77
CA MET A 456 7.62 6.56 13.06
C MET A 456 8.34 5.78 11.96
N PHE A 457 9.63 6.02 11.76
CA PHE A 457 10.44 5.42 10.69
C PHE A 457 9.90 5.70 9.28
N VAL A 458 9.29 6.87 9.09
CA VAL A 458 8.74 7.35 7.82
C VAL A 458 9.64 8.46 7.29
N HIS A 459 9.99 8.40 5.99
CA HIS A 459 10.77 9.43 5.31
C HIS A 459 9.92 10.12 4.26
N GLU A 460 9.25 11.21 4.66
CA GLU A 460 8.48 12.06 3.76
C GLU A 460 9.15 13.43 3.61
N PRO A 461 9.21 13.99 2.39
CA PRO A 461 9.77 15.31 2.18
C PRO A 461 8.91 16.39 2.86
N ILE A 462 9.57 17.26 3.63
CA ILE A 462 8.95 18.36 4.36
C ILE A 462 9.05 19.65 3.54
N TRP A 463 7.91 20.14 3.06
CA TRP A 463 7.81 21.29 2.15
C TRP A 463 7.45 22.61 2.85
N HIS A 464 6.80 22.55 4.00
CA HIS A 464 6.33 23.72 4.75
C HIS A 464 7.08 23.89 6.06
N SER A 465 7.20 25.14 6.53
CA SER A 465 7.82 25.47 7.82
C SER A 465 6.95 25.08 9.03
N GLN A 466 5.64 24.94 8.81
CA GLN A 466 4.66 24.60 9.82
C GLN A 466 3.59 23.66 9.24
N TYR A 467 3.11 22.76 10.08
CA TYR A 467 2.02 21.85 9.80
C TYR A 467 1.00 21.86 10.94
N VAL A 468 -0.16 21.24 10.71
CA VAL A 468 -1.16 20.97 11.75
C VAL A 468 -1.37 19.48 11.92
N ILE A 469 -1.67 19.08 13.16
CA ILE A 469 -2.10 17.73 13.54
C ILE A 469 -3.32 17.80 14.45
N PRO A 470 -4.25 16.83 14.35
CA PRO A 470 -5.30 16.69 15.36
C PRO A 470 -4.70 16.14 16.66
N VAL A 471 -5.09 16.72 17.80
CA VAL A 471 -4.65 16.27 19.14
C VAL A 471 -5.85 16.10 20.07
N ASP A 472 -5.91 14.96 20.77
CA ASP A 472 -6.86 14.68 21.87
C ASP A 472 -6.17 14.72 23.25
N HIS A 473 -4.87 15.03 23.29
CA HIS A 473 -4.02 15.00 24.48
C HIS A 473 -3.92 13.62 25.16
N ALA A 474 -4.39 12.56 24.51
CA ALA A 474 -4.30 11.18 24.97
C ALA A 474 -3.37 10.36 24.06
N GLN A 475 -3.82 10.03 22.85
CA GLN A 475 -3.02 9.31 21.85
C GLN A 475 -2.79 10.14 20.57
N ASN A 476 -3.31 11.36 20.51
CA ASN A 476 -3.21 12.27 19.37
C ASN A 476 -3.58 11.57 18.04
N PHE A 477 -4.54 10.65 18.10
CA PHE A 477 -5.04 9.88 16.97
C PHE A 477 -4.00 9.06 16.21
N VAL A 478 -2.84 8.77 16.83
CA VAL A 478 -1.85 7.85 16.24
C VAL A 478 -2.31 6.38 16.33
N ASP A 479 -3.33 6.12 17.14
CA ASP A 479 -4.06 4.86 17.28
C ASP A 479 -5.10 4.60 16.18
N ALA A 480 -5.31 5.58 15.29
CA ALA A 480 -6.05 5.40 14.04
C ALA A 480 -5.12 4.96 12.89
N ASP A 481 -5.61 4.10 12.00
CA ASP A 481 -4.95 3.79 10.73
C ASP A 481 -5.10 4.92 9.71
N TYR A 482 -6.26 5.59 9.71
CA TYR A 482 -6.61 6.68 8.79
C TYR A 482 -7.27 7.85 9.49
N TRP A 483 -7.05 9.05 8.95
CA TRP A 483 -7.78 10.27 9.31
C TRP A 483 -8.77 10.63 8.20
N LEU A 484 -10.01 10.96 8.54
CA LEU A 484 -11.00 11.47 7.59
C LEU A 484 -11.54 12.81 8.09
N PHE A 485 -11.23 13.89 7.40
CA PHE A 485 -11.80 15.20 7.70
C PHE A 485 -13.11 15.40 6.94
N LEU A 486 -14.19 15.70 7.66
CA LEU A 486 -15.51 15.97 7.05
C LEU A 486 -15.61 17.37 6.43
N ASP A 487 -14.53 18.16 6.53
CA ASP A 487 -14.40 19.52 6.04
C ASP A 487 -13.02 19.67 5.38
N ASP A 488 -12.99 20.17 4.15
CA ASP A 488 -11.76 20.41 3.39
C ASP A 488 -11.25 21.86 3.48
N SER A 489 -11.82 22.68 4.37
CA SER A 489 -11.45 24.08 4.56
C SER A 489 -10.27 24.34 5.50
N ILE A 490 -9.52 23.28 5.88
CA ILE A 490 -8.32 23.40 6.71
C ILE A 490 -7.23 24.20 5.98
N ASP A 491 -7.04 25.46 6.39
CA ASP A 491 -6.09 26.40 5.77
C ASP A 491 -4.67 26.37 6.40
N SER A 492 -4.21 25.15 6.69
CA SER A 492 -2.86 24.84 7.17
C SER A 492 -2.44 23.49 6.61
N PRO A 493 -1.17 23.30 6.19
CA PRO A 493 -0.68 22.01 5.72
C PRO A 493 -0.85 20.92 6.79
N ILE A 494 -1.49 19.81 6.48
CA ILE A 494 -1.61 18.68 7.40
C ILE A 494 -0.30 17.91 7.42
N ALA A 495 0.22 17.60 8.60
CA ALA A 495 1.45 16.85 8.73
C ALA A 495 1.27 15.42 8.17
N PRO A 496 2.21 14.89 7.37
CA PRO A 496 2.09 13.56 6.74
C PRO A 496 2.38 12.40 7.72
N ILE A 497 1.90 12.52 8.97
CA ILE A 497 2.08 11.54 10.05
C ILE A 497 1.19 10.32 9.83
N LYS A 498 -0.01 10.52 9.29
CA LYS A 498 -0.97 9.46 8.98
C LYS A 498 -1.56 9.66 7.59
N PRO A 499 -1.91 8.57 6.87
CA PRO A 499 -2.77 8.65 5.70
C PRO A 499 -4.08 9.35 6.08
N TYR A 500 -4.43 10.38 5.32
CA TYR A 500 -5.66 11.14 5.56
C TYR A 500 -6.50 11.29 4.30
N GLY A 501 -7.79 11.52 4.47
CA GLY A 501 -8.72 11.82 3.41
C GLY A 501 -9.66 12.96 3.79
N PHE A 502 -10.39 13.45 2.79
CA PHE A 502 -11.37 14.52 2.93
C PHE A 502 -12.73 14.10 2.41
N PHE A 503 -13.79 14.54 3.07
CA PHE A 503 -15.08 14.72 2.42
C PHE A 503 -15.14 16.13 1.82
N VAL A 504 -15.28 16.20 0.50
CA VAL A 504 -15.37 17.46 -0.26
C VAL A 504 -16.79 17.62 -0.75
N GLU A 505 -17.52 18.57 -0.17
CA GLU A 505 -18.89 18.90 -0.57
C GLU A 505 -18.88 19.49 -1.99
N THR A 506 -18.13 20.58 -2.18
CA THR A 506 -18.00 21.27 -3.48
C THR A 506 -16.66 21.98 -3.62
N LEU A 507 -16.26 22.26 -4.86
CA LEU A 507 -15.18 23.20 -5.18
C LEU A 507 -15.74 24.55 -5.66
N ALA A 508 -16.83 25.02 -5.05
CA ALA A 508 -17.53 26.22 -5.50
C ALA A 508 -16.70 27.50 -5.41
N ASP A 509 -15.71 27.57 -4.52
CA ASP A 509 -14.85 28.75 -4.36
C ASP A 509 -14.11 29.12 -5.66
N ARG A 510 -13.89 28.16 -6.58
CA ARG A 510 -13.30 28.42 -7.90
C ARG A 510 -14.12 29.40 -8.76
N PHE A 511 -15.40 29.62 -8.42
CA PHE A 511 -16.26 30.60 -9.09
C PHE A 511 -16.18 32.01 -8.49
N TYR A 512 -15.57 32.15 -7.30
CA TYR A 512 -15.48 33.40 -6.54
C TYR A 512 -14.03 33.89 -6.37
N GLY A 513 -13.02 33.03 -6.55
CA GLY A 513 -11.61 33.39 -6.41
C GLY A 513 -10.67 32.19 -6.53
N ALA A 514 -9.39 32.41 -6.25
CA ALA A 514 -8.39 31.34 -6.20
C ALA A 514 -8.55 30.51 -4.91
N LEU A 515 -8.42 29.20 -5.02
CA LEU A 515 -8.31 28.29 -3.86
C LEU A 515 -6.97 28.55 -3.15
N SER A 516 -6.93 28.37 -1.82
CA SER A 516 -5.67 28.56 -1.09
C SER A 516 -4.65 27.48 -1.45
N ASP A 517 -3.39 27.87 -1.57
CA ASP A 517 -2.29 26.94 -1.89
C ASP A 517 -2.21 25.78 -0.88
N LYS A 518 -2.55 26.05 0.38
CA LYS A 518 -2.56 25.06 1.46
C LYS A 518 -3.71 24.06 1.33
N ARG A 519 -4.92 24.50 0.98
CA ARG A 519 -6.05 23.60 0.69
C ARG A 519 -5.74 22.73 -0.53
N ILE A 520 -5.16 23.32 -1.58
CA ILE A 520 -4.70 22.56 -2.76
C ILE A 520 -3.67 21.51 -2.36
N TYR A 521 -2.67 21.89 -1.55
CA TYR A 521 -1.66 20.98 -1.03
C TYR A 521 -2.29 19.81 -0.25
N ASN A 522 -3.20 20.10 0.67
CA ASN A 522 -3.89 19.08 1.48
C ASN A 522 -4.70 18.12 0.59
N LEU A 523 -5.46 18.63 -0.37
CA LEU A 523 -6.25 17.78 -1.28
C LEU A 523 -5.36 16.92 -2.18
N LYS A 524 -4.21 17.41 -2.63
CA LYS A 524 -3.27 16.66 -3.47
C LYS A 524 -2.52 15.56 -2.71
N ASN A 525 -2.27 15.74 -1.42
CA ASN A 525 -1.58 14.76 -0.58
C ASN A 525 -2.55 13.82 0.17
N ALA A 526 -3.86 14.02 0.02
CA ALA A 526 -4.87 13.11 0.56
C ALA A 526 -4.74 11.72 -0.07
N SER A 527 -4.78 10.68 0.77
CA SER A 527 -4.76 9.28 0.34
C SER A 527 -6.07 8.83 -0.31
N PHE A 528 -7.17 9.53 -0.02
CA PHE A 528 -8.47 9.35 -0.66
C PHE A 528 -9.35 10.59 -0.46
N ILE A 529 -10.30 10.80 -1.36
CA ILE A 529 -11.30 11.88 -1.29
C ILE A 529 -12.68 11.30 -1.49
N LEU A 530 -13.62 11.67 -0.63
CA LEU A 530 -15.04 11.34 -0.72
C LEU A 530 -15.82 12.57 -1.18
N THR A 531 -16.80 12.41 -2.05
CA THR A 531 -17.75 13.48 -2.41
C THR A 531 -19.10 12.88 -2.77
N SER A 532 -20.19 13.64 -2.68
CA SER A 532 -21.50 13.20 -3.17
C SER A 532 -21.84 13.69 -4.57
N SER A 533 -20.96 14.47 -5.20
CA SER A 533 -21.19 15.10 -6.50
C SER A 533 -20.20 14.58 -7.56
N LYS A 534 -20.75 14.04 -8.66
CA LYS A 534 -19.99 13.65 -9.85
C LYS A 534 -19.29 14.87 -10.48
N THR A 535 -19.96 16.02 -10.47
CA THR A 535 -19.41 17.30 -10.91
C THR A 535 -18.25 17.74 -10.02
N THR A 536 -18.36 17.64 -8.70
CA THR A 536 -17.24 17.92 -7.78
C THR A 536 -16.06 16.99 -8.04
N LYS A 537 -16.29 15.69 -8.32
CA LYS A 537 -15.23 14.77 -8.76
C LYS A 537 -14.54 15.25 -10.04
N ILE A 538 -15.31 15.63 -11.07
CA ILE A 538 -14.75 16.17 -12.31
C ILE A 538 -13.92 17.42 -12.02
N ASP A 539 -14.38 18.27 -11.11
CA ASP A 539 -13.68 19.49 -10.75
C ASP A 539 -12.35 19.21 -10.04
N LEU A 540 -12.32 18.26 -9.11
CA LEU A 540 -11.10 17.81 -8.42
C LEU A 540 -10.06 17.27 -9.42
N VAL A 541 -10.48 16.51 -10.41
CA VAL A 541 -9.59 16.00 -11.47
C VAL A 541 -9.11 17.13 -12.38
N LYS A 542 -10.03 17.90 -12.97
CA LYS A 542 -9.70 18.85 -14.04
C LYS A 542 -9.06 20.14 -13.55
N TYR A 543 -9.49 20.67 -12.40
CA TYR A 543 -8.98 21.93 -11.88
C TYR A 543 -7.81 21.76 -10.92
N LEU A 544 -7.79 20.67 -10.12
CA LEU A 544 -6.71 20.43 -9.16
C LEU A 544 -5.70 19.39 -9.64
N GLY A 545 -6.00 18.61 -10.68
CA GLY A 545 -5.08 17.59 -11.21
C GLY A 545 -4.90 16.38 -10.29
N ILE A 546 -5.93 16.06 -9.48
CA ILE A 546 -5.91 14.91 -8.58
C ILE A 546 -6.22 13.64 -9.37
N ASP A 547 -5.51 12.54 -9.07
CA ASP A 547 -5.76 11.24 -9.71
C ASP A 547 -7.20 10.79 -9.45
N GLU A 548 -7.93 10.50 -10.52
CA GLU A 548 -9.31 10.06 -10.47
C GLU A 548 -9.51 8.82 -9.59
N LYS A 549 -8.49 7.94 -9.51
CA LYS A 549 -8.52 6.71 -8.70
C LYS A 549 -8.58 6.98 -7.20
N LEU A 550 -8.21 8.17 -6.75
CA LEU A 550 -8.25 8.58 -5.34
C LEU A 550 -9.59 9.21 -4.96
N ILE A 551 -10.46 9.52 -5.92
CA ILE A 551 -11.71 10.24 -5.71
C ILE A 551 -12.91 9.31 -5.85
N PHE A 552 -13.66 9.18 -4.76
CA PHE A 552 -14.81 8.31 -4.70
C PHE A 552 -16.10 9.10 -4.52
N VAL A 553 -17.10 8.79 -5.34
CA VAL A 553 -18.43 9.38 -5.22
C VAL A 553 -19.28 8.47 -4.33
N ILE A 554 -19.75 8.99 -3.19
CA ILE A 554 -20.67 8.29 -2.29
C ILE A 554 -22.09 8.83 -2.46
N PRO A 555 -23.13 8.03 -2.15
CA PRO A 555 -24.50 8.52 -2.13
C PRO A 555 -24.65 9.75 -1.23
N PHE A 556 -25.66 10.57 -1.49
CA PHE A 556 -25.94 11.73 -0.66
C PHE A 556 -26.53 11.29 0.69
N LEU A 557 -25.83 11.58 1.81
CA LEU A 557 -26.16 11.09 3.14
C LEU A 557 -26.69 12.23 4.03
N PHE A 558 -27.89 12.08 4.58
CA PHE A 558 -28.50 13.07 5.49
C PHE A 558 -29.49 12.41 6.45
N SER A 559 -29.88 13.12 7.50
CA SER A 559 -30.88 12.63 8.45
C SER A 559 -32.27 12.59 7.82
N THR A 560 -32.91 11.42 7.79
CA THR A 560 -34.31 11.29 7.33
C THR A 560 -35.29 11.57 8.48
N PRO A 561 -36.42 12.27 8.24
CA PRO A 561 -37.31 12.67 9.33
C PRO A 561 -38.06 11.48 9.94
N LYS A 562 -38.38 11.57 11.24
CA LYS A 562 -39.45 10.75 11.84
C LYS A 562 -40.79 11.17 11.22
N LYS A 563 -41.67 10.21 10.93
CA LYS A 563 -43.00 10.42 10.29
C LYS A 563 -43.86 11.54 10.93
N SER A 564 -43.63 11.89 12.18
CA SER A 564 -44.37 12.92 12.94
C SER A 564 -43.98 14.37 12.67
N GLU A 565 -42.91 14.65 11.93
CA GLU A 565 -42.39 16.03 11.70
C GLU A 565 -42.83 16.66 10.38
N ARG A 566 -43.69 15.99 9.60
CA ARG A 566 -44.25 16.51 8.33
C ARG A 566 -45.37 17.53 8.57
N LEU A 567 -45.08 18.61 9.28
CA LEU A 567 -45.99 19.74 9.45
C LEU A 567 -45.68 20.78 8.36
N SER A 568 -46.52 20.86 7.33
CA SER A 568 -46.53 22.01 6.42
C SER A 568 -47.47 23.07 7.01
N LEU A 569 -46.92 23.96 7.82
CA LEU A 569 -47.58 25.20 8.20
C LEU A 569 -47.01 26.27 7.25
N ASN A 570 -47.86 26.99 6.51
CA ASN A 570 -47.37 28.06 5.63
C ASN A 570 -47.53 29.39 6.38
N GLU A 571 -46.41 30.06 6.67
CA GLU A 571 -46.40 31.50 6.94
C GLU A 571 -46.06 32.27 5.65
N ASP A 572 -46.45 33.53 5.60
CA ASP A 572 -46.30 34.41 4.43
C ASP A 572 -44.86 35.00 4.32
N TYR A 573 -43.81 34.19 4.38
CA TYR A 573 -42.43 34.67 4.17
C TYR A 573 -41.55 33.82 3.25
N SER A 574 -40.62 34.48 2.55
CA SER A 574 -39.50 33.83 1.86
C SER A 574 -38.30 33.74 2.80
N LEU A 575 -37.67 32.56 2.91
CA LEU A 575 -36.42 32.39 3.64
C LEU A 575 -35.25 32.53 2.67
N ILE A 576 -34.31 33.41 2.97
CA ILE A 576 -33.06 33.57 2.22
C ILE A 576 -31.90 33.09 3.07
N GLU A 577 -31.10 32.18 2.52
CA GLU A 577 -29.88 31.68 3.16
C GLU A 577 -28.67 32.44 2.65
N ALA A 578 -27.83 32.91 3.57
CA ALA A 578 -26.58 33.59 3.25
C ALA A 578 -25.45 33.19 4.22
N ASP A 579 -24.22 33.53 3.85
CA ASP A 579 -22.99 33.16 4.55
C ASP A 579 -22.22 34.42 4.94
N LEU A 580 -21.90 34.58 6.22
CA LEU A 580 -21.18 35.73 6.75
C LEU A 580 -19.73 35.82 6.25
N ASN A 581 -19.15 34.70 5.81
CA ASN A 581 -17.82 34.69 5.20
C ASN A 581 -17.80 35.33 3.79
N LYS A 582 -18.97 35.60 3.20
CA LYS A 582 -19.14 36.19 1.86
C LYS A 582 -19.73 37.60 1.98
N ARG A 583 -18.99 38.50 2.68
CA ARG A 583 -19.46 39.85 3.05
C ARG A 583 -19.87 40.70 1.84
N THR A 584 -19.11 40.64 0.75
CA THR A 584 -19.42 41.39 -0.48
C THR A 584 -20.74 40.94 -1.10
N GLU A 585 -20.99 39.63 -1.18
CA GLU A 585 -22.24 39.06 -1.67
C GLU A 585 -23.41 39.40 -0.74
N LEU A 586 -23.18 39.41 0.57
CA LEU A 586 -24.20 39.78 1.55
C LEU A 586 -24.59 41.27 1.44
N GLU A 587 -23.63 42.17 1.22
CA GLU A 587 -23.92 43.60 0.97
C GLU A 587 -24.79 43.79 -0.28
N VAL A 588 -24.46 43.09 -1.37
CA VAL A 588 -25.26 43.11 -2.60
C VAL A 588 -26.65 42.53 -2.35
N LEU A 589 -26.76 41.45 -1.57
CA LEU A 589 -28.03 40.84 -1.20
C LEU A 589 -28.93 41.80 -0.43
N ILE A 590 -28.42 42.41 0.64
CA ILE A 590 -29.19 43.36 1.46
C ILE A 590 -29.59 44.59 0.65
N LYS A 591 -28.68 45.10 -0.20
CA LYS A 591 -28.99 46.21 -1.11
C LYS A 591 -30.13 45.85 -2.07
N ASN A 592 -30.07 44.68 -2.71
CA ASN A 592 -31.12 44.23 -3.63
C ASN A 592 -32.48 44.07 -2.93
N ILE A 593 -32.50 43.61 -1.67
CA ILE A 593 -33.73 43.53 -0.88
C ILE A 593 -34.25 44.93 -0.56
N SER A 594 -33.36 45.86 -0.19
CA SER A 594 -33.73 47.26 0.06
C SER A 594 -34.29 47.96 -1.18
N ASP A 595 -33.66 47.75 -2.33
CA ASP A 595 -34.08 48.30 -3.62
C ASP A 595 -35.44 47.73 -4.04
N TYR A 596 -35.68 46.43 -3.83
CA TYR A 596 -36.99 45.78 -4.07
C TYR A 596 -38.11 46.51 -3.34
N TYR A 597 -37.98 46.66 -2.02
CA TYR A 597 -39.03 47.28 -1.23
C TYR A 597 -39.21 48.77 -1.54
N SER A 598 -38.13 49.48 -1.87
CA SER A 598 -38.19 50.88 -2.28
C SER A 598 -38.95 51.08 -3.60
N LEU A 599 -38.84 50.12 -4.53
CA LEU A 599 -39.44 50.19 -5.86
C LEU A 599 -40.88 49.66 -5.93
N TYR A 600 -41.17 48.57 -5.22
CA TYR A 600 -42.44 47.84 -5.39
C TYR A 600 -43.45 48.05 -4.26
N GLN A 601 -43.05 48.57 -3.09
CA GLN A 601 -43.93 48.76 -1.92
C GLN A 601 -44.81 47.53 -1.62
N ASP A 602 -44.21 46.34 -1.69
CA ASP A 602 -44.84 45.04 -1.39
C ASP A 602 -44.67 44.62 0.09
N ASN A 603 -45.70 44.00 0.67
CA ASN A 603 -45.77 43.59 2.09
C ASN A 603 -45.28 42.15 2.34
N GLN A 604 -44.61 41.52 1.37
CA GLN A 604 -43.97 40.22 1.58
C GLN A 604 -43.04 40.28 2.79
N LYS A 605 -43.05 39.26 3.64
CA LYS A 605 -42.04 39.11 4.67
C LYS A 605 -40.83 38.34 4.10
N ILE A 606 -39.63 38.81 4.42
CA ILE A 606 -38.37 38.15 4.07
C ILE A 606 -37.62 37.87 5.36
N LYS A 607 -37.30 36.60 5.61
CA LYS A 607 -36.39 36.21 6.68
C LYS A 607 -35.03 35.88 6.06
N VAL A 608 -33.95 36.44 6.58
CA VAL A 608 -32.59 36.16 6.13
C VAL A 608 -31.88 35.37 7.23
N CYS A 609 -31.50 34.11 6.95
CA CYS A 609 -30.72 33.30 7.86
C CYS A 609 -29.24 33.38 7.49
N LEU A 610 -28.41 33.88 8.41
CA LEU A 610 -26.98 33.97 8.26
C LEU A 610 -26.28 32.75 8.87
N SER A 611 -25.43 32.11 8.08
CA SER A 611 -24.58 30.99 8.50
C SER A 611 -23.18 31.46 8.86
N ASN A 612 -22.45 30.66 9.64
CA ASN A 612 -21.07 30.90 10.10
C ASN A 612 -20.89 32.16 10.96
N PHE A 613 -21.88 32.49 11.79
CA PHE A 613 -21.79 33.60 12.74
C PHE A 613 -20.84 33.25 13.90
N SER A 614 -19.96 34.19 14.24
CA SER A 614 -19.18 34.15 15.48
C SER A 614 -19.32 35.49 16.18
N GLU A 615 -19.80 35.49 17.43
CA GLU A 615 -20.04 36.73 18.19
C GLU A 615 -18.80 37.62 18.28
N LYS A 616 -17.62 37.02 18.52
CA LYS A 616 -16.35 37.77 18.61
C LYS A 616 -15.92 38.44 17.30
N ARG A 617 -16.27 37.85 16.14
CA ARG A 617 -15.77 38.28 14.82
C ARG A 617 -16.79 39.13 14.05
N ASP A 618 -18.06 38.80 14.19
CA ASP A 618 -19.10 39.23 13.25
C ASP A 618 -20.17 40.12 13.88
N GLN A 619 -20.23 40.26 15.21
CA GLN A 619 -21.27 41.04 15.91
C GLN A 619 -21.37 42.48 15.39
N GLU A 620 -20.24 43.20 15.29
CA GLU A 620 -20.23 44.59 14.81
C GLU A 620 -20.80 44.70 13.38
N TYR A 621 -20.46 43.75 12.52
CA TYR A 621 -20.92 43.72 11.14
C TYR A 621 -22.42 43.42 11.04
N VAL A 622 -22.91 42.46 11.82
CA VAL A 622 -24.33 42.13 11.94
C VAL A 622 -25.13 43.33 12.48
N ASP A 623 -24.62 44.00 13.51
CA ASP A 623 -25.24 45.21 14.08
C ASP A 623 -25.36 46.33 13.05
N ASN A 624 -24.36 46.48 12.17
CA ASN A 624 -24.38 47.47 11.09
C ASN A 624 -25.44 47.13 10.03
N ILE A 625 -25.60 45.85 9.66
CA ILE A 625 -26.68 45.39 8.77
C ILE A 625 -28.05 45.67 9.42
N MET A 626 -28.20 45.32 10.70
CA MET A 626 -29.44 45.53 11.46
C MET A 626 -29.79 47.01 11.57
N LYS A 627 -28.81 47.88 11.87
CA LYS A 627 -29.00 49.34 11.83
C LYS A 627 -29.48 49.80 10.46
N GLY A 628 -28.94 49.24 9.37
CA GLY A 628 -29.37 49.51 8.01
C GLY A 628 -30.85 49.14 7.76
N ILE A 629 -31.26 47.96 8.18
CA ILE A 629 -32.65 47.48 8.10
C ILE A 629 -33.59 48.37 8.92
N MET A 630 -33.16 48.83 10.09
CA MET A 630 -33.95 49.70 10.99
C MET A 630 -34.12 51.14 10.51
N LYS A 631 -33.43 51.58 9.44
CA LYS A 631 -33.50 52.97 8.94
C LYS A 631 -34.86 53.38 8.38
N THR A 632 -35.69 52.42 7.97
CA THR A 632 -37.03 52.71 7.45
C THR A 632 -38.03 51.79 8.12
N ASP A 633 -39.22 52.31 8.46
CA ASP A 633 -40.31 51.50 9.04
C ASP A 633 -40.70 50.33 8.12
N TYR A 634 -40.51 50.53 6.82
CA TYR A 634 -40.85 49.55 5.81
C TYR A 634 -39.93 48.32 5.81
N LEU A 635 -38.61 48.52 5.84
CA LEU A 635 -37.65 47.42 5.96
C LEU A 635 -37.74 46.75 7.33
N LYS A 636 -37.93 47.54 8.40
CA LYS A 636 -38.11 47.05 9.77
C LYS A 636 -39.30 46.10 9.93
N ASN A 637 -40.42 46.38 9.25
CA ASN A 637 -41.63 45.58 9.38
C ASN A 637 -41.61 44.31 8.51
N ASN A 638 -40.79 44.27 7.46
CA ASN A 638 -40.83 43.21 6.44
C ASN A 638 -39.56 42.35 6.38
N ILE A 639 -38.47 42.73 7.03
CA ILE A 639 -37.21 41.96 7.05
C ILE A 639 -36.87 41.52 8.47
N THR A 640 -36.58 40.23 8.64
CA THR A 640 -36.04 39.69 9.90
C THR A 640 -34.71 39.01 9.63
N LEU A 641 -33.67 39.40 10.38
CA LEU A 641 -32.36 38.76 10.33
C LEU A 641 -32.25 37.71 11.44
N HIS A 642 -31.88 36.50 11.07
CA HIS A 642 -31.63 35.40 11.98
C HIS A 642 -30.14 35.05 11.97
N VAL A 643 -29.49 35.22 13.10
CA VAL A 643 -28.12 34.77 13.40
C VAL A 643 -28.19 33.75 14.53
N ASP A 644 -27.23 32.82 14.57
CA ASP A 644 -27.08 31.86 15.68
C ASP A 644 -28.34 31.07 16.08
N VAL A 645 -29.17 30.69 15.10
CA VAL A 645 -30.43 29.98 15.40
C VAL A 645 -30.18 28.51 15.80
N GLY A 646 -30.78 28.08 16.91
CA GLY A 646 -30.74 26.69 17.34
C GLY A 646 -31.51 25.75 16.41
N VAL A 647 -31.28 24.44 16.51
CA VAL A 647 -31.86 23.42 15.62
C VAL A 647 -33.40 23.51 15.54
N ASN A 648 -34.09 23.70 16.66
CA ASN A 648 -35.56 23.78 16.68
C ASN A 648 -36.09 25.04 15.98
N GLU A 649 -35.43 26.19 16.19
CA GLU A 649 -35.79 27.44 15.51
C GLU A 649 -35.47 27.33 14.01
N TYR A 650 -34.35 26.72 13.65
CA TYR A 650 -33.99 26.48 12.26
C TYR A 650 -34.99 25.56 11.54
N ASN A 651 -35.45 24.50 12.22
CA ASN A 651 -36.52 23.63 11.73
C ASN A 651 -37.82 24.42 11.51
N ALA A 652 -38.20 25.27 12.47
CA ALA A 652 -39.37 26.12 12.33
C ALA A 652 -39.23 27.10 11.16
N LEU A 653 -38.04 27.71 10.97
CA LEU A 653 -37.78 28.61 9.86
C LEU A 653 -38.00 27.93 8.51
N TYR A 654 -37.56 26.69 8.35
CA TYR A 654 -37.80 25.91 7.13
C TYR A 654 -39.25 25.45 7.01
N ALA A 655 -39.84 24.93 8.08
CA ALA A 655 -41.21 24.42 8.10
C ALA A 655 -42.24 25.49 7.72
N HIS A 656 -42.02 26.73 8.16
CA HIS A 656 -42.95 27.85 7.96
C HIS A 656 -42.69 28.68 6.70
N ALA A 657 -41.51 28.57 6.08
CA ALA A 657 -41.19 29.32 4.87
C ALA A 657 -42.10 28.92 3.69
N LEU A 658 -42.47 29.90 2.85
CA LEU A 658 -43.13 29.65 1.57
C LEU A 658 -42.15 29.02 0.56
N ARG A 659 -40.93 29.53 0.52
CA ARG A 659 -39.84 29.11 -0.37
C ARG A 659 -38.49 29.42 0.26
N ILE A 660 -37.48 28.64 -0.14
CA ILE A 660 -36.09 28.80 0.29
C ILE A 660 -35.29 29.37 -0.88
N ILE A 661 -34.55 30.45 -0.67
CA ILE A 661 -33.75 31.11 -1.69
C ILE A 661 -32.27 31.05 -1.29
N ILE A 662 -31.43 30.52 -2.17
CA ILE A 662 -29.98 30.42 -2.00
C ILE A 662 -29.30 31.15 -3.18
N PRO A 663 -29.06 32.48 -3.06
CA PRO A 663 -28.65 33.31 -4.19
C PRO A 663 -27.17 33.15 -4.57
N HIS A 664 -26.34 32.68 -3.64
CA HIS A 664 -24.91 32.39 -3.84
C HIS A 664 -24.56 31.05 -3.20
N HIS A 665 -23.32 30.57 -3.41
CA HIS A 665 -22.86 29.35 -2.76
C HIS A 665 -22.61 29.61 -1.27
N ILE A 666 -23.04 28.66 -0.45
CA ILE A 666 -22.94 28.68 1.00
C ILE A 666 -22.43 27.31 1.47
N ARG A 667 -21.71 27.25 2.59
CA ARG A 667 -21.27 25.98 3.16
C ARG A 667 -22.46 25.13 3.64
N GLY A 668 -22.34 23.81 3.57
CA GLY A 668 -23.38 22.87 4.01
C GLY A 668 -24.65 22.94 3.16
N VAL A 669 -24.53 23.41 1.92
CA VAL A 669 -25.67 23.63 1.03
C VAL A 669 -26.46 22.35 0.76
N PHE A 670 -25.80 21.19 0.69
CA PHE A 670 -26.51 19.94 0.49
C PHE A 670 -27.40 19.59 1.69
N PHE A 671 -26.96 19.85 2.92
CA PHE A 671 -27.81 19.68 4.10
C PHE A 671 -29.00 20.63 4.11
N LYS A 672 -28.83 21.85 3.60
CA LYS A 672 -29.94 22.81 3.40
C LYS A 672 -30.94 22.31 2.35
N PHE A 673 -30.45 21.64 1.31
CA PHE A 673 -31.30 21.00 0.30
C PHE A 673 -32.11 19.85 0.92
N ALA A 674 -31.46 18.98 1.68
CA ALA A 674 -32.12 17.94 2.46
C ALA A 674 -33.18 18.51 3.42
N LYS A 675 -32.89 19.64 4.06
CA LYS A 675 -33.80 20.32 4.99
C LYS A 675 -35.03 20.89 4.30
N ALA A 676 -34.85 21.57 3.17
CA ALA A 676 -35.96 22.06 2.37
C ALA A 676 -36.83 20.91 1.87
N MET A 677 -36.22 19.79 1.46
CA MET A 677 -36.93 18.58 1.09
C MET A 677 -37.73 17.99 2.26
N GLN A 678 -37.15 17.92 3.47
CA GLN A 678 -37.84 17.47 4.69
C GLN A 678 -39.18 18.19 4.90
N PHE A 679 -39.22 19.50 4.64
CA PHE A 679 -40.42 20.33 4.79
C PHE A 679 -41.17 20.59 3.48
N SER A 680 -40.82 19.87 2.41
CA SER A 680 -41.45 19.98 1.08
C SER A 680 -41.47 21.42 0.54
N LYS A 681 -40.38 22.16 0.75
CA LYS A 681 -40.27 23.57 0.36
C LYS A 681 -39.63 23.71 -1.01
N LYS A 682 -40.22 24.58 -1.83
CA LYS A 682 -39.61 24.96 -3.11
C LYS A 682 -38.32 25.72 -2.84
N MET A 683 -37.27 25.31 -3.52
CA MET A 683 -35.96 25.94 -3.44
C MET A 683 -35.66 26.71 -4.72
N ILE A 684 -35.05 27.88 -4.57
CA ILE A 684 -34.60 28.70 -5.69
C ILE A 684 -33.12 28.98 -5.47
N VAL A 685 -32.27 28.37 -6.27
CA VAL A 685 -30.82 28.31 -6.04
C VAL A 685 -30.05 28.92 -7.21
N ASN A 686 -28.84 29.40 -6.96
CA ASN A 686 -27.97 29.81 -8.05
C ASN A 686 -27.65 28.63 -9.00
N ASN A 687 -27.53 28.89 -10.30
CA ASN A 687 -27.33 27.86 -11.31
C ASN A 687 -25.87 27.35 -11.37
N TYR A 688 -25.47 26.62 -10.33
CA TYR A 688 -24.18 25.93 -10.27
C TYR A 688 -24.26 24.52 -10.86
N PRO A 689 -23.25 24.05 -11.61
CA PRO A 689 -23.23 22.70 -12.16
C PRO A 689 -23.38 21.60 -11.10
N PHE A 690 -22.71 21.73 -9.96
CA PHE A 690 -22.72 20.71 -8.89
C PHE A 690 -24.06 20.60 -8.14
N TYR A 691 -24.96 21.60 -8.25
CA TYR A 691 -26.33 21.46 -7.73
C TYR A 691 -27.22 20.58 -8.61
N LYS A 692 -26.81 20.32 -9.85
CA LYS A 692 -27.61 19.54 -10.80
C LYS A 692 -27.48 18.04 -10.62
N ASP A 693 -26.39 17.60 -9.99
CA ASP A 693 -26.16 16.18 -9.68
C ASP A 693 -27.26 15.58 -8.78
N PHE A 694 -28.02 16.45 -8.10
CA PHE A 694 -29.08 16.06 -7.19
C PHE A 694 -30.49 16.38 -7.74
N GLU A 695 -30.63 16.80 -9.00
CA GLU A 695 -31.94 17.04 -9.65
C GLU A 695 -32.82 15.78 -9.58
N GLU A 696 -32.24 14.60 -9.74
CA GLU A 696 -32.95 13.31 -9.62
C GLU A 696 -33.49 13.06 -8.20
N ILE A 697 -32.84 13.62 -7.17
CA ILE A 697 -33.23 13.46 -5.76
C ILE A 697 -34.28 14.50 -5.39
N PHE A 698 -34.11 15.75 -5.83
CA PHE A 698 -34.98 16.86 -5.43
C PHE A 698 -36.18 17.07 -6.36
N GLY A 699 -36.17 16.47 -7.56
CA GLY A 699 -37.24 16.57 -8.55
C GLY A 699 -37.54 18.01 -8.97
N ASN A 700 -38.82 18.32 -9.20
CA ASN A 700 -39.27 19.66 -9.64
C ASN A 700 -39.28 20.72 -8.51
N ASN A 701 -38.77 20.40 -7.32
CA ASN A 701 -38.75 21.32 -6.18
C ASN A 701 -37.63 22.36 -6.23
N VAL A 702 -36.67 22.24 -7.15
CA VAL A 702 -35.54 23.17 -7.30
C VAL A 702 -35.66 23.98 -8.57
N GLN A 703 -35.57 25.30 -8.44
CA GLN A 703 -35.52 26.25 -9.54
C GLN A 703 -34.14 26.91 -9.61
N TYR A 704 -33.49 26.84 -10.78
CA TYR A 704 -32.15 27.39 -10.99
C TYR A 704 -32.20 28.80 -11.59
N VAL A 705 -31.61 29.77 -10.91
CA VAL A 705 -31.56 31.18 -11.33
C VAL A 705 -30.11 31.64 -11.45
N LYS A 706 -29.79 32.51 -12.42
CA LYS A 706 -28.43 33.05 -12.61
C LYS A 706 -28.25 34.36 -11.85
N PHE A 707 -28.18 34.31 -10.52
CA PHE A 707 -28.11 35.50 -9.67
C PHE A 707 -26.87 36.36 -9.95
N LEU A 708 -25.70 35.73 -10.13
CA LEU A 708 -24.43 36.46 -10.33
C LEU A 708 -24.31 37.17 -11.68
N LYS A 709 -25.05 36.74 -12.72
CA LYS A 709 -24.99 37.36 -14.06
C LYS A 709 -26.02 38.46 -14.28
N GLN A 710 -27.02 38.55 -13.42
CA GLN A 710 -28.15 39.46 -13.54
C GLN A 710 -28.30 40.19 -12.21
N GLY A 711 -27.72 41.38 -12.08
CA GLY A 711 -27.69 42.14 -10.81
C GLY A 711 -29.05 42.40 -10.15
N HIS A 712 -30.14 42.21 -10.90
CA HIS A 712 -31.52 42.38 -10.44
C HIS A 712 -32.35 41.07 -10.39
N ALA A 713 -31.71 39.90 -10.55
CA ALA A 713 -32.42 38.61 -10.59
C ALA A 713 -33.22 38.33 -9.31
N LEU A 714 -32.67 38.68 -8.14
CA LEU A 714 -33.39 38.55 -6.88
C LEU A 714 -34.61 39.47 -6.84
N MET A 715 -34.48 40.73 -7.24
CA MET A 715 -35.61 41.66 -7.27
C MET A 715 -36.72 41.18 -8.22
N LYS A 716 -36.35 40.66 -9.40
CA LYS A 716 -37.31 40.09 -10.35
C LYS A 716 -38.02 38.86 -9.78
N LEU A 717 -37.28 37.99 -9.10
CA LEU A 717 -37.83 36.80 -8.44
C LEU A 717 -38.80 37.14 -7.31
N LEU A 718 -38.51 38.22 -6.58
CA LEU A 718 -39.39 38.74 -5.54
C LEU A 718 -40.64 39.37 -6.19
N SER A 719 -40.51 40.13 -7.29
CA SER A 719 -41.66 40.79 -7.94
C SER A 719 -42.60 39.86 -8.72
N ASP A 720 -42.14 38.71 -9.21
CA ASP A 720 -42.93 37.74 -10.02
C ASP A 720 -43.91 36.90 -9.15
N PHE A 721 -44.56 37.53 -8.17
CA PHE A 721 -45.28 36.93 -7.04
C PHE A 721 -46.47 36.01 -7.37
N SER A 722 -46.92 35.96 -8.63
CA SER A 722 -48.27 35.47 -8.93
C SER A 722 -48.39 34.01 -9.39
N GLN A 723 -47.31 33.24 -9.60
CA GLN A 723 -47.44 31.86 -10.11
C GLN A 723 -46.37 30.87 -9.62
N VAL A 724 -46.28 30.68 -8.30
CA VAL A 724 -45.58 29.50 -7.78
C VAL A 724 -46.59 28.61 -7.08
N GLU A 725 -47.17 27.68 -7.84
CA GLU A 725 -47.93 26.57 -7.27
C GLU A 725 -47.05 25.84 -6.24
N THR A 726 -47.60 25.60 -5.04
CA THR A 726 -47.04 24.65 -4.08
C THR A 726 -46.84 23.31 -4.79
N ALA A 727 -45.61 22.79 -4.76
CA ALA A 727 -45.28 21.57 -5.47
C ALA A 727 -46.21 20.42 -5.08
N LYS A 728 -46.69 19.65 -6.07
CA LYS A 728 -47.43 18.41 -5.83
C LYS A 728 -46.52 17.40 -5.13
N ASN A 729 -47.09 16.70 -4.14
CA ASN A 729 -46.46 15.73 -3.25
C ASN A 729 -46.00 14.43 -3.96
N ASP A 730 -45.13 14.53 -4.95
CA ASP A 730 -44.44 13.37 -5.52
C ASP A 730 -42.98 13.38 -5.05
N ILE A 731 -42.80 13.35 -3.73
CA ILE A 731 -41.50 13.00 -3.16
C ILE A 731 -41.39 11.48 -3.28
N HIS A 732 -40.64 11.02 -4.29
CA HIS A 732 -40.22 9.62 -4.35
C HIS A 732 -39.54 9.26 -3.03
N ASP A 733 -39.92 8.13 -2.43
CA ASP A 733 -39.18 7.55 -1.30
C ASP A 733 -37.70 7.51 -1.71
N ILE A 734 -36.88 8.33 -1.04
CA ILE A 734 -35.44 8.36 -1.23
C ILE A 734 -35.01 6.91 -1.04
N LYS A 735 -34.49 6.28 -2.11
CA LYS A 735 -33.97 4.92 -2.05
C LYS A 735 -33.06 4.85 -0.82
N SER A 736 -33.38 3.94 0.09
CA SER A 736 -32.51 3.65 1.23
C SER A 736 -31.09 3.46 0.70
N THR A 737 -30.16 4.26 1.18
CA THR A 737 -28.75 4.19 0.81
C THR A 737 -28.30 2.72 0.81
N ASP A 738 -27.81 2.22 -0.31
CA ASP A 738 -27.27 0.87 -0.37
C ASP A 738 -25.92 0.87 0.35
N ILE A 739 -25.94 0.49 1.62
CA ILE A 739 -24.74 0.38 2.47
C ILE A 739 -23.68 -0.49 1.77
N THR A 740 -24.11 -1.47 0.97
CA THR A 740 -23.23 -2.35 0.20
C THR A 740 -22.33 -1.57 -0.76
N GLU A 741 -22.84 -0.54 -1.43
CA GLU A 741 -22.08 0.29 -2.36
C GLU A 741 -20.94 1.04 -1.65
N ILE A 742 -21.24 1.59 -0.46
CA ILE A 742 -20.25 2.29 0.37
C ILE A 742 -19.23 1.28 0.94
N SER A 743 -19.65 0.07 1.29
CA SER A 743 -18.75 -0.99 1.75
C SER A 743 -17.77 -1.45 0.67
N GLU A 744 -18.19 -1.54 -0.59
CA GLU A 744 -17.28 -1.86 -1.71
C GLU A 744 -16.21 -0.78 -1.92
N LEU A 745 -16.56 0.47 -1.65
CA LEU A 745 -15.62 1.58 -1.64
C LEU A 745 -14.62 1.45 -0.49
N TRP A 746 -15.07 1.11 0.71
CA TRP A 746 -14.16 0.86 1.84
C TRP A 746 -13.23 -0.33 1.59
N ARG A 747 -13.66 -1.38 0.87
CA ARG A 747 -12.76 -2.46 0.42
C ARG A 747 -11.65 -2.01 -0.54
N LYS A 748 -11.81 -0.86 -1.19
CA LYS A 748 -10.77 -0.27 -2.06
C LYS A 748 -9.81 0.62 -1.27
N ILE A 749 -10.29 1.23 -0.18
CA ILE A 749 -9.52 2.18 0.66
C ILE A 749 -8.72 1.46 1.75
N LEU A 750 -9.33 0.48 2.44
CA LEU A 750 -8.76 -0.32 3.53
C LEU A 750 -7.94 -1.49 3.01
#